data_AF-A0A1Q9D4M4-F1
#
_entry.id   AF-A0A1Q9D4M4-F1
#
_cell.length_a   1.000
_cell.length_b   1.000
_cell.length_c   1.000
_cell.angle_alpha   90.00
_cell.angle_beta   90.00
_cell.angle_gamma   90.00
#
_symmetry.space_group_name_H-M   'P 1'
#
loop_
_entity.id
_entity.type
_entity.pdbx_description
1 polymer ?
#
loop_
_entity_poly.entity_id
_entity_poly.type
_entity_poly.pdbx_seq_one_letter_code
_entity_poly.pdbx_strand_id
1 'polypeptide(L)'
;MVQEDLNKLLLSFLFLAFQVLPVDAQATYPSEFRMDWCVGDDCFDQSISCAHFQLRLHSYYAEGSRPPLREAFFLVTLPPVYQRELLLGCPGMMVLAHLLLAEVRLYTHDPSEAATLSARAQAMMELPEITAVHLENIKYAWPLQLAMQRIANTSLMLDGRRPMTVDIVLPRCGEDLSWLANGSLLQLLPARTRVFVYEKCGGDASFVGYLSMRLESHIQLIHTQLDDAVDPATGLAARRDECTAYLSHVVREYDNLGDMTLFLHGDPSDHTPFGLLNILLRGISLGTFAGLDFVHLGSPRLVATYNPCQNDIYERAFNHPLQGRLFTYCCSQFAVSKRRIQQRPLEEYAKMLQLVDGSVADVCERIGPSYEKYAGQRLSHCFFLEFMWHVVFGEPDELPLRADEPKLPLPLRLKDSDESLPSLWKSYMSPVVGGYATFQRQNFESWLHQVRTHTDLGRAVQKNFGDGCRFAEAVLEFALPDEYPATAQPVVTATLPEGATVGASEEDLVSVVEAALADTVGNVALFSVAEAVRDWLREHCRLPPEAIEPEAVKQQDCEEMDDVEVDSSDLDEELIEALQEVLAGDKDRLRELRRIKNLDTAQQHQALRQVLKTLSAEEREALVGSDSESDSAKEEPARMVQLAPAQIECPAGHELGAFSSRPPDYRKFDGDLYTCDVCGRDGEYRYGVYHCAKCFQQGGRQFDACPSCGISARGSKGGRGGKANKASKSKQRKR
;
A
#
# COMPACT_ATOMS: atom_id res chain seq x y z
N MET A 1 65.01 -1.64 -45.82
CA MET A 1 64.08 -2.71 -45.44
C MET A 1 63.56 -2.54 -44.02
N VAL A 2 64.38 -2.65 -42.96
CA VAL A 2 63.88 -2.57 -41.55
C VAL A 2 63.10 -1.29 -41.23
N GLN A 3 63.48 -0.14 -41.78
CA GLN A 3 62.81 1.14 -41.51
C GLN A 3 61.49 1.34 -42.28
N GLU A 4 61.34 0.66 -43.41
CA GLU A 4 60.14 0.72 -44.24
C GLU A 4 59.02 -0.14 -43.62
N ASP A 5 59.39 -1.29 -43.07
CA ASP A 5 58.46 -2.17 -42.36
C ASP A 5 58.03 -1.56 -41.01
N LEU A 6 58.92 -0.82 -40.33
CA LEU A 6 58.57 -0.11 -39.10
C LEU A 6 57.55 1.01 -39.35
N ASN A 7 57.70 1.75 -40.45
CA ASN A 7 56.75 2.81 -40.83
C ASN A 7 55.38 2.23 -41.20
N LYS A 8 55.32 1.08 -41.89
CA LYS A 8 54.05 0.39 -42.19
C LYS A 8 53.36 -0.16 -40.95
N LEU A 9 54.14 -0.62 -39.97
CA LEU A 9 53.60 -1.09 -38.69
C LEU A 9 53.07 0.08 -37.86
N LEU A 10 53.77 1.22 -37.84
CA LEU A 10 53.34 2.43 -37.16
C LEU A 10 52.08 3.03 -37.80
N LEU A 11 51.99 3.06 -39.13
CA LEU A 11 50.80 3.51 -39.86
C LEU A 11 49.61 2.57 -39.63
N SER A 12 49.82 1.25 -39.64
CA SER A 12 48.77 0.29 -39.30
C SER A 12 48.30 0.46 -37.85
N PHE A 13 49.21 0.71 -36.90
CA PHE A 13 48.88 0.93 -35.50
C PHE A 13 48.17 2.25 -35.27
N LEU A 14 48.57 3.33 -35.96
CA LEU A 14 47.89 4.62 -35.93
C LEU A 14 46.51 4.55 -36.58
N PHE A 15 46.36 3.78 -37.67
CA PHE A 15 45.07 3.56 -38.32
C PHE A 15 44.14 2.72 -37.43
N LEU A 16 44.66 1.68 -36.78
CA LEU A 16 43.90 0.90 -35.79
C LEU A 16 43.54 1.76 -34.57
N ALA A 17 44.48 2.59 -34.07
CA ALA A 17 44.23 3.51 -32.97
C ALA A 17 43.20 4.59 -33.35
N PHE A 18 43.19 5.08 -34.61
CA PHE A 18 42.17 5.99 -35.12
C PHE A 18 40.83 5.32 -35.42
N GLN A 19 40.80 4.00 -35.64
CA GLN A 19 39.56 3.23 -35.73
C GLN A 19 39.03 2.79 -34.35
N VAL A 20 39.89 2.77 -33.32
CA VAL A 20 39.52 2.43 -31.93
C VAL A 20 39.29 3.69 -31.07
N LEU A 21 39.78 4.86 -31.50
CA LEU A 21 39.47 6.19 -30.92
C LEU A 21 38.60 6.97 -31.91
N PRO A 22 37.28 7.18 -31.69
CA PRO A 22 36.52 7.06 -30.45
C PRO A 22 35.51 5.93 -30.58
N VAL A 23 35.76 4.77 -29.96
CA VAL A 23 34.62 4.13 -29.29
C VAL A 23 34.29 5.09 -28.17
N ASP A 24 33.41 6.08 -28.44
CA ASP A 24 32.86 6.97 -27.43
C ASP A 24 32.55 6.08 -26.24
N ALA A 25 33.24 6.34 -25.12
CA ALA A 25 33.21 5.48 -23.96
C ALA A 25 31.74 5.13 -23.72
N GLN A 26 31.38 3.84 -23.91
CA GLN A 26 29.98 3.43 -23.81
C GLN A 26 29.53 3.90 -22.44
N ALA A 27 28.59 4.85 -22.41
CA ALA A 27 28.10 5.40 -21.17
C ALA A 27 27.43 4.25 -20.42
N THR A 28 28.14 3.69 -19.44
CA THR A 28 27.57 2.71 -18.52
C THR A 28 26.75 3.50 -17.53
N TYR A 29 25.44 3.39 -17.63
CA TYR A 29 24.55 3.98 -16.65
C TYR A 29 24.69 3.24 -15.30
N PRO A 30 24.57 3.94 -14.16
CA PRO A 30 24.44 3.28 -12.87
C PRO A 30 23.29 2.28 -12.92
N SER A 31 23.55 1.03 -12.52
CA SER A 31 22.51 -0.01 -12.49
C SER A 31 21.53 0.18 -11.33
N GLU A 32 21.91 0.96 -10.32
CA GLU A 32 21.17 1.22 -9.09
C GLU A 32 21.37 2.68 -8.68
N PHE A 33 20.26 3.33 -8.29
CA PHE A 33 20.24 4.65 -7.68
C PHE A 33 19.71 4.52 -6.27
N ARG A 34 20.38 5.15 -5.31
CA ARG A 34 19.95 5.26 -3.92
C ARG A 34 19.60 6.70 -3.63
N MET A 35 18.45 6.91 -3.00
CA MET A 35 17.89 8.22 -2.75
C MET A 35 17.38 8.26 -1.32
N ASP A 36 17.83 9.27 -0.60
CA ASP A 36 17.44 9.53 0.78
C ASP A 36 16.80 10.91 0.85
N TRP A 37 15.54 11.02 1.25
CA TRP A 37 14.89 12.33 1.44
C TRP A 37 13.89 12.26 2.58
N CYS A 38 13.57 13.42 3.16
CA CYS A 38 12.56 13.49 4.22
C CYS A 38 11.44 14.45 3.82
N VAL A 39 10.22 14.15 4.27
CA VAL A 39 9.02 15.00 4.13
C VAL A 39 8.45 15.18 5.53
N GLY A 40 8.71 16.34 6.15
CA GLY A 40 8.49 16.51 7.59
C GLY A 40 9.45 15.62 8.37
N ASP A 41 8.93 14.89 9.35
CA ASP A 41 9.70 13.95 10.18
C ASP A 41 9.85 12.56 9.53
N ASP A 42 9.14 12.31 8.43
CA ASP A 42 9.21 11.05 7.70
C ASP A 42 10.39 11.05 6.73
N CYS A 43 11.41 10.24 7.02
CA CYS A 43 12.54 10.02 6.13
C CYS A 43 12.38 8.72 5.33
N PHE A 44 12.74 8.78 4.06
CA PHE A 44 12.66 7.70 3.09
C PHE A 44 14.07 7.38 2.58
N ASP A 45 14.53 6.14 2.76
CA ASP A 45 15.67 5.55 2.04
C ASP A 45 15.09 4.57 1.02
N GLN A 46 15.31 4.85 -0.27
CA GLN A 46 14.83 4.00 -1.36
C GLN A 46 15.92 3.77 -2.39
N SER A 47 15.94 2.55 -2.93
CA SER A 47 16.77 2.19 -4.07
C SER A 47 15.93 1.78 -5.27
N ILE A 48 16.39 2.16 -6.47
CA ILE A 48 15.79 1.72 -7.72
C ILE A 48 16.86 1.22 -8.69
N SER A 49 16.63 0.04 -9.27
CA SER A 49 17.52 -0.51 -10.30
C SER A 49 17.05 -0.11 -11.70
N CYS A 50 17.85 0.68 -12.42
CA CYS A 50 17.54 1.12 -13.79
C CYS A 50 17.40 -0.07 -14.74
N ALA A 51 18.30 -1.07 -14.62
CA ALA A 51 18.27 -2.28 -15.43
C ALA A 51 17.01 -3.13 -15.19
N HIS A 52 16.59 -3.29 -13.94
CA HIS A 52 15.38 -4.05 -13.62
C HIS A 52 14.11 -3.35 -14.13
N PHE A 53 14.04 -2.02 -13.98
CA PHE A 53 12.93 -1.24 -14.52
C PHE A 53 12.85 -1.31 -16.04
N GLN A 54 13.99 -1.18 -16.73
CA GLN A 54 14.10 -1.33 -18.18
C GLN A 54 13.62 -2.71 -18.66
N LEU A 55 14.06 -3.79 -18.01
CA LEU A 55 13.64 -5.16 -18.33
C LEU A 55 12.12 -5.32 -18.18
N ARG A 56 11.54 -4.81 -17.10
CA ARG A 56 10.09 -4.86 -16.88
C ARG A 56 9.31 -4.07 -17.92
N LEU A 57 9.81 -2.90 -18.33
CA LEU A 57 9.17 -2.13 -19.40
C LEU A 57 9.22 -2.87 -20.74
N HIS A 58 10.35 -3.50 -21.08
CA HIS A 58 10.46 -4.32 -22.29
C HIS A 58 9.45 -5.46 -22.28
N SER A 59 9.43 -6.27 -21.22
CA SER A 59 8.44 -7.35 -21.09
C SER A 59 7.00 -6.83 -21.12
N TYR A 60 6.72 -5.67 -20.50
CA TYR A 60 5.37 -5.10 -20.51
C TYR A 60 4.93 -4.67 -21.91
N TYR A 61 5.76 -3.91 -22.62
CA TYR A 61 5.40 -3.38 -23.94
C TYR A 61 5.49 -4.42 -25.06
N ALA A 62 6.41 -5.38 -24.96
CA ALA A 62 6.59 -6.41 -25.99
C ALA A 62 5.70 -7.65 -25.76
N GLU A 63 5.52 -8.07 -24.50
CA GLU A 63 4.89 -9.36 -24.16
C GLU A 63 3.57 -9.18 -23.39
N GLY A 64 3.22 -7.95 -23.00
CA GLY A 64 2.03 -7.68 -22.19
C GLY A 64 2.18 -8.09 -20.71
N SER A 65 3.41 -8.32 -20.24
CA SER A 65 3.71 -8.75 -18.87
C SER A 65 3.29 -7.73 -17.81
N ARG A 66 3.57 -7.99 -16.54
CA ARG A 66 3.30 -7.05 -15.44
C ARG A 66 3.92 -5.67 -15.69
N PRO A 67 3.13 -4.57 -15.63
CA PRO A 67 3.66 -3.22 -15.77
C PRO A 67 4.38 -2.78 -14.48
N PRO A 68 5.53 -2.09 -14.56
CA PRO A 68 6.23 -1.55 -13.39
C PRO A 68 5.60 -0.22 -12.93
N LEU A 69 4.30 -0.26 -12.61
CA LEU A 69 3.54 0.94 -12.24
C LEU A 69 4.08 1.58 -10.96
N ARG A 70 4.35 0.77 -9.91
CA ARG A 70 4.86 1.29 -8.64
C ARG A 70 6.16 2.08 -8.85
N GLU A 71 7.09 1.53 -9.62
CA GLU A 71 8.36 2.18 -9.93
C GLU A 71 8.16 3.45 -10.76
N ALA A 72 7.29 3.43 -11.77
CA ALA A 72 7.01 4.61 -12.59
C ALA A 72 6.37 5.74 -11.79
N PHE A 73 5.41 5.41 -10.92
CA PHE A 73 4.82 6.39 -10.01
C PHE A 73 5.85 6.96 -9.06
N PHE A 74 6.62 6.09 -8.40
CA PHE A 74 7.72 6.48 -7.53
C PHE A 74 8.62 7.51 -8.21
N LEU A 75 9.14 7.19 -9.40
CA LEU A 75 10.02 8.05 -10.19
C LEU A 75 9.41 9.43 -10.52
N VAL A 76 8.14 9.47 -10.92
CA VAL A 76 7.47 10.74 -11.29
C VAL A 76 7.08 11.57 -10.06
N THR A 77 6.99 10.96 -8.87
CA THR A 77 6.68 11.64 -7.60
C THR A 77 7.90 12.06 -6.80
N LEU A 78 9.12 11.72 -7.24
CA LEU A 78 10.34 12.14 -6.55
C LEU A 78 10.46 13.67 -6.48
N PRO A 79 11.15 14.22 -5.47
CA PRO A 79 11.52 15.64 -5.47
C PRO A 79 12.25 16.03 -6.78
N PRO A 80 12.03 17.25 -7.32
CA PRO A 80 12.60 17.68 -8.60
C PRO A 80 14.13 17.52 -8.71
N VAL A 81 14.85 17.68 -7.60
CA VAL A 81 16.31 17.46 -7.55
C VAL A 81 16.70 16.02 -7.90
N TYR A 82 16.00 15.03 -7.35
CA TYR A 82 16.22 13.62 -7.65
C TYR A 82 15.71 13.26 -9.04
N GLN A 83 14.59 13.84 -9.49
CA GLN A 83 14.16 13.66 -10.88
C GLN A 83 15.22 14.15 -11.87
N ARG A 84 15.86 15.29 -11.61
CA ARG A 84 16.96 15.81 -12.44
C ARG A 84 18.19 14.91 -12.36
N GLU A 85 18.60 14.47 -11.17
CA GLU A 85 19.73 13.55 -11.01
C GLU A 85 19.52 12.25 -11.80
N LEU A 86 18.34 11.64 -11.66
CA LEU A 86 17.97 10.43 -12.40
C LEU A 86 17.83 10.68 -13.90
N LEU A 87 17.33 11.85 -14.32
CA LEU A 87 17.22 12.22 -15.72
C LEU A 87 18.61 12.36 -16.36
N LEU A 88 19.58 12.94 -15.66
CA LEU A 88 20.95 13.07 -16.14
C LEU A 88 21.71 11.73 -16.07
N GLY A 89 21.40 10.90 -15.07
CA GLY A 89 22.07 9.62 -14.81
C GLY A 89 21.51 8.41 -15.58
N CYS A 90 20.20 8.34 -15.85
CA CYS A 90 19.54 7.29 -16.63
C CYS A 90 18.28 7.86 -17.34
N PRO A 91 18.44 8.70 -18.39
CA PRO A 91 17.34 9.47 -18.97
C PRO A 91 16.13 8.62 -19.42
N GLY A 92 16.39 7.43 -19.97
CA GLY A 92 15.34 6.51 -20.42
C GLY A 92 14.39 6.07 -19.31
N MET A 93 14.89 5.95 -18.08
CA MET A 93 14.05 5.61 -16.91
C MET A 93 13.01 6.69 -16.64
N MET A 94 13.42 7.96 -16.60
CA MET A 94 12.51 9.08 -16.34
C MET A 94 11.52 9.30 -17.49
N VAL A 95 12.00 9.24 -18.75
CA VAL A 95 11.16 9.40 -19.94
C VAL A 95 10.08 8.31 -19.99
N LEU A 96 10.46 7.04 -19.84
CA LEU A 96 9.51 5.93 -19.92
C LEU A 96 8.58 5.83 -18.70
N ALA A 97 9.01 6.28 -17.52
CA ALA A 97 8.12 6.41 -16.36
C ALA A 97 6.99 7.42 -16.65
N HIS A 98 7.31 8.59 -17.21
CA HIS A 98 6.31 9.59 -17.60
C HIS A 98 5.36 9.08 -18.69
N LEU A 99 5.87 8.38 -19.70
CA LEU A 99 5.04 7.78 -20.74
C LEU A 99 4.13 6.68 -20.19
N LEU A 100 4.61 5.82 -19.30
CA LEU A 100 3.77 4.81 -18.66
C LEU A 100 2.63 5.45 -17.85
N LEU A 101 2.92 6.53 -17.11
CA LEU A 101 1.87 7.28 -16.40
C LEU A 101 0.93 8.04 -17.34
N ALA A 102 1.42 8.53 -18.49
CA ALA A 102 0.55 9.10 -19.51
C ALA A 102 -0.48 8.06 -19.99
N GLU A 103 -0.05 6.80 -20.23
CA GLU A 103 -0.95 5.70 -20.57
C GLU A 103 -1.99 5.45 -19.46
N VAL A 104 -1.58 5.44 -18.18
CA VAL A 104 -2.50 5.33 -17.03
C VAL A 104 -3.52 6.47 -17.00
N ARG A 105 -3.08 7.71 -17.26
CA ARG A 105 -3.93 8.90 -17.23
C ARG A 105 -5.00 8.88 -18.32
N LEU A 106 -4.77 8.26 -19.48
CA LEU A 106 -5.80 8.11 -20.52
C LEU A 106 -7.06 7.36 -20.06
N TYR A 107 -6.93 6.53 -19.02
CA TYR A 107 -8.04 5.78 -18.43
C TYR A 107 -8.69 6.47 -17.24
N THR A 108 -7.98 7.37 -16.57
CA THR A 108 -8.39 7.88 -15.26
C THR A 108 -8.61 9.40 -15.27
N HIS A 109 -8.11 10.13 -16.25
CA HIS A 109 -8.13 11.59 -16.24
C HIS A 109 -8.56 12.12 -17.61
N ASP A 110 -8.76 13.43 -17.68
CA ASP A 110 -8.96 14.10 -18.97
C ASP A 110 -7.75 13.82 -19.88
N PRO A 111 -7.95 13.55 -21.19
CA PRO A 111 -6.85 13.25 -22.11
C PRO A 111 -5.72 14.30 -22.13
N SER A 112 -6.03 15.56 -21.79
CA SER A 112 -5.02 16.62 -21.67
C SER A 112 -3.96 16.36 -20.59
N GLU A 113 -4.29 15.63 -19.52
CA GLU A 113 -3.31 15.25 -18.50
C GLU A 113 -2.30 14.23 -19.04
N ALA A 114 -2.77 13.25 -19.80
CA ALA A 114 -1.90 12.30 -20.50
C ALA A 114 -1.02 13.01 -21.54
N ALA A 115 -1.58 13.99 -22.27
CA ALA A 115 -0.83 14.81 -23.20
C ALA A 115 0.27 15.63 -22.49
N THR A 116 -0.03 16.17 -21.29
CA THR A 116 0.94 16.92 -20.48
C THR A 116 2.11 16.04 -20.02
N LEU A 117 1.84 14.82 -19.55
CA LEU A 117 2.90 13.87 -19.19
C LEU A 117 3.72 13.43 -20.41
N SER A 118 3.07 13.23 -21.56
CA SER A 118 3.76 12.91 -22.82
C SER A 118 4.66 14.07 -23.27
N ALA A 119 4.17 15.32 -23.16
CA ALA A 119 4.94 16.52 -23.49
C ALA A 119 6.13 16.70 -22.53
N ARG A 120 5.98 16.38 -21.24
CA ARG A 120 7.10 16.36 -20.29
C ARG A 120 8.17 15.35 -20.68
N ALA A 121 7.77 14.13 -21.03
CA ALA A 121 8.68 13.10 -21.50
C ALA A 121 9.44 13.54 -22.77
N GLN A 122 8.76 14.24 -23.69
CA GLN A 122 9.39 14.82 -24.87
C GLN A 122 10.37 15.94 -24.52
N ALA A 123 9.97 16.88 -23.66
CA ALA A 123 10.80 18.00 -23.25
C ALA A 123 12.05 17.56 -22.50
N MET A 124 11.98 16.47 -21.72
CA MET A 124 13.15 15.84 -21.10
C MET A 124 14.20 15.43 -22.15
N MET A 125 13.77 14.86 -23.28
CA MET A 125 14.67 14.48 -24.37
C MET A 125 15.25 15.71 -25.10
N GLU A 126 14.58 16.86 -25.03
CA GLU A 126 15.02 18.10 -25.67
C GLU A 126 15.92 18.97 -24.77
N LEU A 127 16.19 18.54 -23.53
CA LEU A 127 17.07 19.27 -22.62
C LEU A 127 18.52 19.30 -23.16
N PRO A 128 19.21 20.45 -23.13
CA PRO A 128 20.60 20.57 -23.61
C PRO A 128 21.59 19.60 -22.95
N GLU A 129 21.33 19.21 -21.70
CA GLU A 129 22.15 18.26 -20.94
C GLU A 129 21.97 16.81 -21.42
N ILE A 130 20.91 16.52 -22.18
CA ILE A 130 20.68 15.21 -22.80
C ILE A 130 21.42 15.15 -24.13
N THR A 131 22.58 14.50 -24.11
CA THR A 131 23.46 14.35 -25.26
C THR A 131 22.85 13.48 -26.37
N ALA A 132 23.42 13.55 -27.58
CA ALA A 132 23.02 12.67 -28.69
C ALA A 132 23.15 11.18 -28.35
N VAL A 133 24.16 10.79 -27.57
CA VAL A 133 24.36 9.41 -27.09
C VAL A 133 23.23 8.99 -26.15
N HIS A 134 22.79 9.89 -25.25
CA HIS A 134 21.63 9.63 -24.41
C HIS A 134 20.38 9.38 -25.25
N LEU A 135 20.11 10.23 -26.25
CA LEU A 135 18.97 10.06 -27.14
C LEU A 135 19.01 8.74 -27.91
N GLU A 136 20.18 8.37 -28.42
CA GLU A 136 20.38 7.08 -29.09
C GLU A 136 20.08 5.90 -28.15
N ASN A 137 20.57 5.95 -26.92
CA ASN A 137 20.30 4.94 -25.91
C ASN A 137 18.81 4.87 -25.54
N ILE A 138 18.12 5.99 -25.32
CA ILE A 138 16.67 5.99 -25.08
C ILE A 138 15.94 5.33 -26.26
N LYS A 139 16.33 5.68 -27.49
CA LYS A 139 15.66 5.18 -28.70
C LYS A 139 15.83 3.67 -28.90
N TYR A 140 17.04 3.13 -28.67
CA TYR A 140 17.36 1.74 -29.04
C TYR A 140 17.43 0.78 -27.85
N ALA A 141 17.79 1.25 -26.66
CA ALA A 141 17.88 0.40 -25.47
C ALA A 141 16.56 0.35 -24.69
N TRP A 142 15.66 1.34 -24.85
CA TRP A 142 14.37 1.37 -24.17
C TRP A 142 13.21 1.16 -25.15
N PRO A 143 12.05 0.66 -24.70
CA PRO A 143 10.89 0.42 -25.55
C PRO A 143 10.14 1.74 -25.89
N LEU A 144 10.86 2.83 -26.18
CA LEU A 144 10.30 4.16 -26.39
C LEU A 144 9.23 4.17 -27.49
N GLN A 145 9.55 3.60 -28.66
CA GLN A 145 8.63 3.58 -29.79
C GLN A 145 7.35 2.80 -29.48
N LEU A 146 7.47 1.66 -28.79
CA LEU A 146 6.32 0.86 -28.38
C LEU A 146 5.45 1.61 -27.37
N ALA A 147 6.06 2.31 -26.41
CA ALA A 147 5.34 3.13 -25.44
C ALA A 147 4.54 4.25 -26.11
N MET A 148 5.18 5.03 -26.99
CA MET A 148 4.50 6.11 -27.73
C MET A 148 3.38 5.58 -28.64
N GLN A 149 3.63 4.48 -29.35
CA GLN A 149 2.62 3.84 -30.19
C GLN A 149 1.43 3.36 -29.36
N ARG A 150 1.67 2.78 -28.18
CA ARG A 150 0.62 2.31 -27.29
C ARG A 150 -0.21 3.46 -26.76
N ILE A 151 0.39 4.55 -26.30
CA ILE A 151 -0.34 5.76 -25.89
C ILE A 151 -1.22 6.29 -27.03
N ALA A 152 -0.69 6.38 -28.24
CA ALA A 152 -1.46 6.85 -29.40
C ALA A 152 -2.63 5.92 -29.73
N ASN A 153 -2.39 4.60 -29.79
CA ASN A 153 -3.41 3.60 -30.06
C ASN A 153 -4.49 3.58 -28.97
N THR A 154 -4.06 3.64 -27.71
CA THR A 154 -4.95 3.74 -26.56
C THR A 154 -5.77 5.00 -26.70
N SER A 155 -5.18 6.18 -26.86
CA SER A 155 -5.92 7.44 -27.05
C SER A 155 -6.98 7.36 -28.16
N LEU A 156 -6.68 6.71 -29.29
CA LEU A 156 -7.63 6.53 -30.39
C LEU A 156 -8.75 5.55 -30.03
N MET A 157 -8.44 4.41 -29.41
CA MET A 157 -9.43 3.43 -28.93
C MET A 157 -10.39 4.04 -27.90
N LEU A 158 -9.87 5.05 -27.22
CA LEU A 158 -10.46 5.77 -26.13
C LEU A 158 -11.17 7.07 -26.56
N ASP A 159 -11.17 7.40 -27.85
CA ASP A 159 -11.88 8.55 -28.38
C ASP A 159 -13.40 8.27 -28.48
N GLY A 160 -14.23 9.30 -28.28
CA GLY A 160 -15.69 9.19 -28.39
C GLY A 160 -16.39 8.36 -27.32
N ARG A 161 -15.70 8.00 -26.23
CA ARG A 161 -16.28 7.28 -25.09
C ARG A 161 -17.35 8.11 -24.37
N ARG A 162 -18.27 7.42 -23.71
CA ARG A 162 -19.38 8.02 -22.97
C ARG A 162 -19.37 7.52 -21.52
N PRO A 163 -19.71 8.37 -20.54
CA PRO A 163 -19.90 7.94 -19.16
C PRO A 163 -20.84 6.73 -19.09
N MET A 164 -20.45 5.75 -18.29
CA MET A 164 -21.22 4.52 -18.09
C MET A 164 -22.24 4.69 -16.97
N THR A 165 -23.38 4.02 -17.10
CA THR A 165 -24.34 3.85 -15.99
C THR A 165 -23.80 2.82 -15.01
N VAL A 166 -24.02 3.02 -13.71
CA VAL A 166 -23.48 2.13 -12.69
C VAL A 166 -24.53 1.79 -11.63
N ASP A 167 -24.58 0.50 -11.29
CA ASP A 167 -25.30 0.00 -10.13
C ASP A 167 -24.29 -0.31 -9.02
N ILE A 168 -24.55 0.16 -7.80
CA ILE A 168 -23.76 -0.19 -6.62
C ILE A 168 -24.66 -1.00 -5.70
N VAL A 169 -24.30 -2.24 -5.41
CA VAL A 169 -25.10 -3.21 -4.66
C VAL A 169 -24.46 -3.43 -3.28
N LEU A 170 -25.21 -3.08 -2.23
CA LEU A 170 -24.75 -3.04 -0.85
C LEU A 170 -25.65 -3.90 0.06
N PRO A 171 -25.29 -5.15 0.35
CA PRO A 171 -25.80 -5.89 1.50
C PRO A 171 -25.47 -5.15 2.79
N ARG A 172 -26.48 -4.86 3.60
CA ARG A 172 -26.32 -4.12 4.86
C ARG A 172 -27.00 -4.85 6.02
N CYS A 173 -26.32 -5.06 7.14
CA CYS A 173 -26.79 -5.48 8.44
C CYS A 173 -26.38 -4.43 9.52
N GLY A 174 -26.84 -3.20 9.36
CA GLY A 174 -26.54 -2.11 10.31
C GLY A 174 -25.16 -1.45 10.17
N GLU A 175 -24.35 -1.81 9.18
CA GLU A 175 -23.07 -1.12 8.90
C GLU A 175 -23.34 0.36 8.53
N ASP A 176 -22.34 1.20 8.80
CA ASP A 176 -22.39 2.63 8.49
C ASP A 176 -22.02 2.89 7.03
N LEU A 177 -23.00 3.35 6.25
CA LEU A 177 -22.78 3.75 4.85
C LEU A 177 -22.49 5.26 4.72
N SER A 178 -22.11 5.96 5.79
CA SER A 178 -21.73 7.39 5.73
C SER A 178 -20.59 7.65 4.75
N TRP A 179 -19.76 6.65 4.44
CA TRP A 179 -18.75 6.71 3.40
C TRP A 179 -19.32 7.02 2.01
N LEU A 180 -20.57 6.62 1.72
CA LEU A 180 -21.28 7.03 0.50
C LEU A 180 -21.59 8.52 0.49
N ALA A 181 -21.77 9.15 1.65
CA ALA A 181 -22.03 10.57 1.78
C ALA A 181 -20.74 11.41 1.86
N ASN A 182 -19.59 10.77 2.05
CA ASN A 182 -18.31 11.45 2.12
C ASN A 182 -17.89 11.91 0.71
N GLY A 183 -17.72 13.23 0.53
CA GLY A 183 -17.72 13.88 -0.78
C GLY A 183 -16.64 13.42 -1.76
N SER A 184 -15.56 12.78 -1.30
CA SER A 184 -14.47 12.33 -2.18
C SER A 184 -14.89 11.21 -3.13
N LEU A 185 -15.76 10.29 -2.71
CA LEU A 185 -16.27 9.21 -3.57
C LEU A 185 -17.42 9.69 -4.45
N LEU A 186 -18.31 10.52 -3.91
CA LEU A 186 -19.47 11.05 -4.65
C LEU A 186 -19.07 11.86 -5.89
N GLN A 187 -18.00 12.65 -5.79
CA GLN A 187 -17.46 13.41 -6.92
C GLN A 187 -16.97 12.52 -8.07
N LEU A 188 -16.71 11.24 -7.81
CA LEU A 188 -16.26 10.27 -8.81
C LEU A 188 -17.40 9.42 -9.37
N LEU A 189 -18.61 9.48 -8.79
CA LEU A 189 -19.73 8.69 -9.27
C LEU A 189 -20.25 9.22 -10.61
N PRO A 190 -20.55 8.34 -11.58
CA PRO A 190 -21.18 8.74 -12.81
C PRO A 190 -22.54 9.40 -12.55
N ALA A 191 -22.92 10.37 -13.39
CA ALA A 191 -24.20 11.09 -13.29
C ALA A 191 -25.47 10.20 -13.33
N ARG A 192 -25.32 8.90 -13.65
CA ARG A 192 -26.40 7.91 -13.72
C ARG A 192 -26.06 6.71 -12.83
N THR A 193 -25.86 7.00 -11.55
CA THR A 193 -25.57 5.99 -10.54
C THR A 193 -26.86 5.59 -9.82
N ARG A 194 -27.08 4.28 -9.67
CA ARG A 194 -28.12 3.72 -8.79
C ARG A 194 -27.44 2.97 -7.65
N VAL A 195 -27.82 3.27 -6.42
CA VAL A 195 -27.32 2.60 -5.22
C VAL A 195 -28.44 1.72 -4.67
N PHE A 196 -28.22 0.42 -4.67
CA PHE A 196 -29.13 -0.58 -4.13
C PHE A 196 -28.66 -1.02 -2.75
N VAL A 197 -29.42 -0.66 -1.71
CA VAL A 197 -29.17 -1.13 -0.34
C VAL A 197 -30.11 -2.28 -0.04
N TYR A 198 -29.54 -3.47 0.12
CA TYR A 198 -30.24 -4.70 0.50
C TYR A 198 -30.09 -4.93 2.00
N GLU A 199 -31.14 -4.64 2.75
CA GLU A 199 -31.12 -4.76 4.20
C GLU A 199 -31.32 -6.21 4.64
N LYS A 200 -30.33 -6.71 5.37
CA LYS A 200 -30.16 -8.08 5.88
C LYS A 200 -30.61 -8.22 7.33
N CYS A 201 -30.73 -7.18 8.16
CA CYS A 201 -30.92 -7.38 9.61
C CYS A 201 -32.10 -6.62 10.23
N GLY A 202 -33.08 -6.23 9.40
CA GLY A 202 -34.17 -5.37 9.84
C GLY A 202 -33.66 -3.93 9.95
N GLY A 203 -34.01 -3.13 8.94
CA GLY A 203 -33.39 -1.82 8.75
C GLY A 203 -34.01 -0.72 9.60
N ASP A 204 -33.16 0.23 9.98
CA ASP A 204 -33.62 1.55 10.37
C ASP A 204 -34.01 2.34 9.12
N ALA A 205 -35.32 2.45 8.85
CA ALA A 205 -35.84 3.23 7.74
C ALA A 205 -35.41 4.71 7.79
N SER A 206 -35.05 5.23 8.97
CA SER A 206 -34.57 6.61 9.12
C SER A 206 -33.19 6.82 8.47
N PHE A 207 -32.35 5.79 8.47
CA PHE A 207 -31.00 5.85 7.89
C PHE A 207 -31.03 6.04 6.37
N VAL A 208 -31.94 5.35 5.68
CA VAL A 208 -32.14 5.51 4.23
C VAL A 208 -32.61 6.94 3.89
N GLY A 209 -33.47 7.51 4.73
CA GLY A 209 -33.88 8.91 4.61
C GLY A 209 -32.71 9.88 4.74
N TYR A 210 -31.83 9.64 5.72
CA TYR A 210 -30.61 10.43 5.92
C TYR A 210 -29.66 10.34 4.71
N LEU A 211 -29.38 9.14 4.21
CA LEU A 211 -28.55 8.96 3.01
C LEU A 211 -29.17 9.66 1.80
N SER A 212 -30.47 9.50 1.57
CA SER A 212 -31.15 10.13 0.44
C SER A 212 -31.09 11.66 0.48
N MET A 213 -30.96 12.28 1.66
CA MET A 213 -30.77 13.73 1.80
C MET A 213 -29.33 14.19 1.54
N ARG A 214 -28.36 13.30 1.75
CA ARG A 214 -26.92 13.60 1.61
C ARG A 214 -26.39 13.28 0.21
N LEU A 215 -26.95 12.26 -0.44
CA LEU A 215 -26.59 11.89 -1.79
C LEU A 215 -27.02 12.98 -2.77
N GLU A 216 -26.20 13.21 -3.78
CA GLU A 216 -26.53 14.18 -4.83
C GLU A 216 -27.79 13.77 -5.59
N SER A 217 -28.55 14.77 -6.08
CA SER A 217 -29.82 14.55 -6.79
C SER A 217 -29.73 13.65 -8.04
N HIS A 218 -28.53 13.42 -8.55
CA HIS A 218 -28.28 12.57 -9.71
C HIS A 218 -28.10 11.08 -9.35
N ILE A 219 -28.07 10.74 -8.05
CA ILE A 219 -27.91 9.38 -7.54
C ILE A 219 -29.27 8.85 -7.09
N GLN A 220 -29.69 7.71 -7.65
CA GLN A 220 -30.93 7.05 -7.26
C GLN A 220 -30.64 6.04 -6.14
N LEU A 221 -31.13 6.31 -4.93
CA LEU A 221 -31.09 5.34 -3.83
C LEU A 221 -32.32 4.42 -3.87
N ILE A 222 -32.09 3.11 -3.93
CA ILE A 222 -33.10 2.06 -3.96
C ILE A 222 -32.88 1.17 -2.74
N HIS A 223 -33.81 1.20 -1.81
CA HIS A 223 -33.73 0.40 -0.60
C HIS A 223 -34.69 -0.79 -0.68
N THR A 224 -34.16 -1.98 -0.44
CA THR A 224 -34.89 -3.24 -0.49
C THR A 224 -34.68 -3.99 0.82
N GLN A 225 -35.76 -4.32 1.51
CA GLN A 225 -35.73 -5.32 2.57
C GLN A 225 -35.69 -6.71 1.92
N LEU A 226 -34.71 -7.53 2.28
CA LEU A 226 -34.75 -8.95 1.94
C LEU A 226 -35.81 -9.61 2.83
N ASP A 227 -36.63 -10.48 2.23
CA ASP A 227 -37.82 -11.03 2.88
C ASP A 227 -37.45 -11.78 4.18
N ASP A 228 -38.27 -11.57 5.19
CA ASP A 228 -38.15 -12.15 6.53
C ASP A 228 -38.77 -13.56 6.62
N ALA A 229 -39.23 -14.10 5.49
CA ALA A 229 -39.84 -15.41 5.41
C ALA A 229 -38.98 -16.46 6.12
N VAL A 230 -39.63 -17.35 6.87
CA VAL A 230 -38.96 -18.46 7.53
C VAL A 230 -38.35 -19.37 6.44
N ASP A 231 -37.07 -19.72 6.57
CA ASP A 231 -36.38 -20.73 5.76
C ASP A 231 -37.27 -21.98 5.68
N PRO A 232 -37.85 -22.29 4.50
CA PRO A 232 -38.85 -23.35 4.39
C PRO A 232 -38.29 -24.73 4.71
N ALA A 233 -36.98 -24.94 4.46
CA ALA A 233 -36.33 -26.22 4.68
C ALA A 233 -36.08 -26.47 6.18
N THR A 234 -35.93 -25.41 6.98
CA THR A 234 -35.45 -25.53 8.37
C THR A 234 -36.41 -24.99 9.42
N GLY A 235 -37.36 -24.14 9.04
CA GLY A 235 -38.25 -23.46 9.98
C GLY A 235 -37.57 -22.34 10.77
N LEU A 236 -36.35 -21.93 10.40
CA LEU A 236 -35.59 -20.83 11.03
C LEU A 236 -35.76 -19.52 10.25
N ALA A 237 -35.30 -18.38 10.77
CA ALA A 237 -35.32 -17.13 10.01
C ALA A 237 -34.55 -17.31 8.68
N ALA A 238 -35.05 -16.71 7.57
CA ALA A 238 -34.36 -16.72 6.28
C ALA A 238 -32.89 -16.34 6.42
N ARG A 239 -32.09 -16.91 5.51
CA ARG A 239 -30.68 -16.58 5.38
C ARG A 239 -30.58 -15.21 4.74
N ARG A 240 -29.98 -14.28 5.47
CA ARG A 240 -29.82 -12.89 5.05
C ARG A 240 -28.33 -12.63 4.88
N ASP A 241 -27.72 -13.36 3.97
CA ASP A 241 -26.31 -13.23 3.64
C ASP A 241 -26.10 -12.34 2.42
N GLU A 242 -24.84 -12.03 2.13
CA GLU A 242 -24.45 -11.17 1.00
C GLU A 242 -24.79 -11.81 -0.34
N CYS A 243 -24.65 -13.13 -0.46
CA CYS A 243 -24.95 -13.86 -1.68
C CYS A 243 -26.42 -13.71 -2.07
N THR A 244 -27.32 -13.76 -1.09
CA THR A 244 -28.75 -13.55 -1.28
C THR A 244 -29.03 -12.15 -1.81
N ALA A 245 -28.36 -11.11 -1.27
CA ALA A 245 -28.49 -9.74 -1.76
C ALA A 245 -28.02 -9.60 -3.22
N TYR A 246 -26.83 -10.11 -3.53
CA TYR A 246 -26.23 -9.99 -4.85
C TYR A 246 -27.03 -10.74 -5.92
N LEU A 247 -27.40 -12.00 -5.66
CA LEU A 247 -28.20 -12.79 -6.59
C LEU A 247 -29.63 -12.25 -6.73
N SER A 248 -30.22 -11.72 -5.64
CA SER A 248 -31.52 -11.03 -5.72
C SER A 248 -31.45 -9.82 -6.65
N HIS A 249 -30.37 -9.02 -6.58
CA HIS A 249 -30.17 -7.90 -7.49
C HIS A 249 -30.08 -8.38 -8.94
N VAL A 250 -29.20 -9.35 -9.22
CA VAL A 250 -29.03 -9.88 -10.58
C VAL A 250 -30.35 -10.41 -11.15
N VAL A 251 -31.13 -11.16 -10.36
CA VAL A 251 -32.40 -11.73 -10.82
C VAL A 251 -33.47 -10.66 -11.06
N ARG A 252 -33.58 -9.66 -10.17
CA ARG A 252 -34.62 -8.62 -10.25
C ARG A 252 -34.33 -7.57 -11.32
N GLU A 253 -33.07 -7.19 -11.46
CA GLU A 253 -32.63 -6.12 -12.34
C GLU A 253 -32.06 -6.64 -13.66
N TYR A 254 -32.09 -7.94 -13.94
CA TYR A 254 -31.40 -8.59 -15.07
C TYR A 254 -31.50 -7.83 -16.41
N ASP A 255 -32.70 -7.37 -16.78
CA ASP A 255 -32.93 -6.62 -18.02
C ASP A 255 -32.56 -5.12 -17.89
N ASN A 256 -32.62 -4.59 -16.68
CA ASN A 256 -32.45 -3.18 -16.33
C ASN A 256 -31.10 -2.85 -15.69
N LEU A 257 -30.12 -3.76 -15.68
CA LEU A 257 -28.78 -3.52 -15.13
C LEU A 257 -28.15 -2.26 -15.76
N GLY A 258 -27.38 -1.53 -14.96
CA GLY A 258 -26.44 -0.51 -15.42
C GLY A 258 -25.29 -1.13 -16.23
N ASP A 259 -24.55 -0.33 -16.99
CA ASP A 259 -23.46 -0.83 -17.85
C ASP A 259 -22.42 -1.61 -17.03
N MET A 260 -22.18 -1.18 -15.79
CA MET A 260 -21.42 -1.91 -14.76
C MET A 260 -22.24 -2.06 -13.48
N THR A 261 -22.09 -3.19 -12.80
CA THR A 261 -22.60 -3.44 -11.45
C THR A 261 -21.42 -3.69 -10.51
N LEU A 262 -21.32 -2.90 -9.45
CA LEU A 262 -20.34 -3.03 -8.37
C LEU A 262 -21.03 -3.71 -7.20
N PHE A 263 -20.50 -4.85 -6.79
CA PHE A 263 -20.92 -5.58 -5.61
C PHE A 263 -19.91 -5.27 -4.50
N LEU A 264 -20.36 -4.61 -3.44
CA LEU A 264 -19.51 -4.12 -2.36
C LEU A 264 -20.13 -4.50 -1.01
N HIS A 265 -19.28 -4.68 -0.01
CA HIS A 265 -19.71 -4.82 1.38
C HIS A 265 -20.29 -3.51 1.92
N GLY A 266 -20.94 -3.56 3.08
CA GLY A 266 -21.39 -2.34 3.78
C GLY A 266 -20.23 -1.45 4.22
N ASP A 267 -19.06 -2.05 4.46
CA ASP A 267 -17.80 -1.50 4.95
C ASP A 267 -16.65 -1.81 3.97
N PRO A 268 -16.70 -1.29 2.73
CA PRO A 268 -15.76 -1.70 1.69
C PRO A 268 -14.28 -1.40 2.03
N SER A 269 -14.01 -0.52 3.00
CA SER A 269 -12.66 -0.09 3.39
C SER A 269 -11.84 -1.19 4.02
N ASP A 270 -12.52 -2.13 4.67
CA ASP A 270 -11.91 -3.19 5.46
C ASP A 270 -11.48 -4.35 4.55
N HIS A 271 -11.88 -4.28 3.28
CA HIS A 271 -11.79 -5.38 2.33
C HIS A 271 -11.21 -4.98 0.97
N THR A 272 -11.31 -3.70 0.59
CA THR A 272 -10.82 -3.16 -0.69
C THR A 272 -10.03 -1.87 -0.49
N PRO A 273 -8.86 -1.73 -1.13
CA PRO A 273 -8.15 -0.46 -1.17
C PRO A 273 -9.03 0.59 -1.84
N PHE A 274 -9.41 1.63 -1.12
CA PHE A 274 -10.23 2.72 -1.66
C PHE A 274 -9.60 3.38 -2.90
N GLY A 275 -8.27 3.38 -3.00
CA GLY A 275 -7.57 3.84 -4.21
C GLY A 275 -7.96 3.05 -5.46
N LEU A 276 -8.13 1.73 -5.34
CA LEU A 276 -8.56 0.87 -6.45
C LEU A 276 -10.02 1.14 -6.82
N LEU A 277 -10.90 1.29 -5.83
CA LEU A 277 -12.30 1.65 -6.06
C LEU A 277 -12.41 3.02 -6.74
N ASN A 278 -11.60 4.00 -6.33
CA ASN A 278 -11.55 5.32 -6.95
C ASN A 278 -11.11 5.27 -8.42
N ILE A 279 -10.08 4.47 -8.74
CA ILE A 279 -9.65 4.24 -10.13
C ILE A 279 -10.79 3.66 -10.95
N LEU A 280 -11.49 2.66 -10.40
CA LEU A 280 -12.62 2.01 -11.04
C LEU A 280 -13.74 3.00 -11.35
N LEU A 281 -14.24 3.72 -10.34
CA LEU A 281 -15.33 4.67 -10.49
C LEU A 281 -14.99 5.79 -11.46
N ARG A 282 -13.77 6.32 -11.38
CA ARG A 282 -13.27 7.35 -12.29
C ARG A 282 -13.19 6.85 -13.73
N GLY A 283 -12.75 5.61 -13.95
CA GLY A 283 -12.75 5.01 -15.28
C GLY A 283 -14.16 4.81 -15.84
N ILE A 284 -15.10 4.35 -15.03
CA ILE A 284 -16.53 4.21 -15.38
C ILE A 284 -17.15 5.58 -15.73
N SER A 285 -16.88 6.61 -14.92
CA SER A 285 -17.37 7.99 -15.14
C SER A 285 -16.86 8.60 -16.44
N LEU A 286 -15.63 8.29 -16.84
CA LEU A 286 -15.06 8.71 -18.11
C LEU A 286 -15.42 7.78 -19.28
N GLY A 287 -16.11 6.66 -19.02
CA GLY A 287 -16.41 5.63 -20.01
C GLY A 287 -15.20 4.80 -20.44
N THR A 288 -14.07 4.93 -19.74
CA THR A 288 -12.79 4.35 -20.14
C THR A 288 -12.73 2.84 -20.02
N PHE A 289 -13.64 2.28 -19.23
CA PHE A 289 -13.74 0.85 -18.92
C PHE A 289 -14.94 0.16 -19.61
N ALA A 290 -15.45 0.71 -20.71
CA ALA A 290 -16.56 0.11 -21.47
C ALA A 290 -16.31 -1.32 -21.98
N GLY A 291 -15.04 -1.79 -21.99
CA GLY A 291 -14.66 -3.17 -22.34
C GLY A 291 -14.33 -4.06 -21.14
N LEU A 292 -14.44 -3.58 -19.91
CA LEU A 292 -14.12 -4.34 -18.70
C LEU A 292 -15.28 -5.29 -18.36
N ASP A 293 -15.05 -6.61 -18.42
CA ASP A 293 -16.09 -7.60 -18.12
C ASP A 293 -16.21 -7.95 -16.63
N PHE A 294 -15.07 -8.13 -15.96
CA PHE A 294 -14.98 -8.51 -14.56
C PHE A 294 -13.68 -7.96 -13.96
N VAL A 295 -13.74 -7.40 -12.75
CA VAL A 295 -12.57 -7.12 -11.92
C VAL A 295 -12.86 -7.42 -10.46
N HIS A 296 -11.96 -8.13 -9.80
CA HIS A 296 -12.02 -8.34 -8.36
C HIS A 296 -11.41 -7.15 -7.61
N LEU A 297 -12.06 -6.68 -6.55
CA LEU A 297 -11.65 -5.49 -5.80
C LEU A 297 -10.98 -5.80 -4.45
N GLY A 298 -11.11 -7.03 -3.92
CA GLY A 298 -10.35 -7.48 -2.75
C GLY A 298 -8.83 -7.43 -2.93
N SER A 299 -8.07 -7.16 -1.86
CA SER A 299 -6.59 -7.21 -1.86
C SER A 299 -6.02 -8.60 -1.59
N PRO A 300 -6.36 -9.27 -0.47
CA PRO A 300 -5.69 -10.51 -0.11
C PRO A 300 -5.98 -11.60 -1.14
N ARG A 301 -4.97 -12.40 -1.47
CA ARG A 301 -5.16 -13.62 -2.27
C ARG A 301 -5.48 -14.77 -1.34
N LEU A 302 -6.50 -15.53 -1.69
CA LEU A 302 -6.81 -16.75 -0.95
C LEU A 302 -5.93 -17.89 -1.44
N VAL A 303 -5.46 -18.70 -0.49
CA VAL A 303 -4.78 -19.95 -0.81
C VAL A 303 -5.79 -20.87 -1.48
N ALA A 304 -5.40 -21.43 -2.62
CA ALA A 304 -6.21 -22.45 -3.27
C ALA A 304 -6.40 -23.64 -2.34
N THR A 305 -7.65 -23.85 -1.93
CA THR A 305 -8.07 -25.01 -1.16
C THR A 305 -9.00 -25.87 -2.02
N TYR A 306 -8.98 -27.17 -1.76
CA TYR A 306 -9.97 -28.11 -2.30
C TYR A 306 -10.67 -28.77 -1.14
N ASN A 307 -11.99 -28.72 -1.18
CA ASN A 307 -12.87 -29.19 -0.12
C ASN A 307 -14.08 -29.89 -0.77
N PRO A 308 -14.46 -31.10 -0.32
CA PRO A 308 -15.66 -31.78 -0.82
C PRO A 308 -16.93 -30.91 -0.81
N CYS A 309 -17.13 -30.09 0.22
CA CYS A 309 -18.25 -29.17 0.30
C CYS A 309 -18.24 -28.10 -0.77
N GLN A 310 -17.06 -27.56 -1.07
CA GLN A 310 -16.90 -26.58 -2.14
C GLN A 310 -17.25 -27.22 -3.48
N ASN A 311 -16.81 -28.46 -3.73
CA ASN A 311 -17.18 -29.20 -4.95
C ASN A 311 -18.68 -29.49 -5.03
N ASP A 312 -19.32 -29.91 -3.92
CA ASP A 312 -20.75 -30.22 -3.92
C ASP A 312 -21.61 -28.97 -4.20
N ILE A 313 -21.23 -27.82 -3.64
CA ILE A 313 -21.91 -26.54 -3.88
C ILE A 313 -21.65 -26.07 -5.31
N TYR A 314 -20.42 -26.22 -5.81
CA TYR A 314 -20.07 -25.93 -7.20
C TYR A 314 -20.90 -26.78 -8.16
N GLU A 315 -20.97 -28.10 -7.95
CA GLU A 315 -21.75 -29.01 -8.78
C GLU A 315 -23.25 -28.67 -8.76
N ARG A 316 -23.78 -28.28 -7.60
CA ARG A 316 -25.15 -27.79 -7.48
C ARG A 316 -25.38 -26.48 -8.19
N ALA A 317 -24.43 -25.55 -8.16
CA ALA A 317 -24.55 -24.28 -8.87
C ALA A 317 -24.47 -24.49 -10.39
N PHE A 318 -23.44 -25.20 -10.87
CA PHE A 318 -23.04 -25.24 -12.28
C PHE A 318 -23.41 -26.53 -13.04
N ASN A 319 -23.99 -27.54 -12.38
CA ASN A 319 -24.32 -28.85 -12.96
C ASN A 319 -23.12 -29.64 -13.51
N HIS A 320 -21.91 -29.39 -12.99
CA HIS A 320 -20.74 -30.20 -13.27
C HIS A 320 -19.75 -30.10 -12.09
N PRO A 321 -18.89 -31.10 -11.85
CA PRO A 321 -17.92 -31.03 -10.78
C PRO A 321 -16.86 -29.95 -11.05
N LEU A 322 -16.22 -29.48 -9.99
CA LEU A 322 -15.08 -28.57 -10.05
C LEU A 322 -13.89 -29.31 -10.70
N GLN A 323 -13.35 -28.76 -11.79
CA GLN A 323 -12.27 -29.42 -12.56
C GLN A 323 -10.86 -29.09 -12.07
N GLY A 324 -10.72 -28.10 -11.19
CA GLY A 324 -9.43 -27.60 -10.74
C GLY A 324 -9.45 -27.03 -9.32
N ARG A 325 -8.58 -26.06 -9.07
CA ARG A 325 -8.54 -25.31 -7.82
C ARG A 325 -9.23 -23.98 -8.03
N LEU A 326 -9.86 -23.46 -6.98
CA LEU A 326 -10.37 -22.10 -6.99
C LEU A 326 -9.26 -21.17 -6.49
N PHE A 327 -8.72 -20.36 -7.39
CA PHE A 327 -7.75 -19.31 -7.08
C PHE A 327 -8.43 -17.96 -7.26
N THR A 328 -8.66 -17.27 -6.15
CA THR A 328 -9.35 -15.98 -6.15
C THR A 328 -8.80 -15.05 -5.09
N TYR A 329 -9.39 -13.88 -5.01
CA TYR A 329 -9.15 -12.88 -3.99
C TYR A 329 -10.10 -13.08 -2.82
N CYS A 330 -9.72 -12.60 -1.64
CA CYS A 330 -10.63 -12.54 -0.53
C CYS A 330 -11.79 -11.59 -0.86
N CYS A 331 -12.93 -11.96 -0.27
CA CYS A 331 -14.00 -11.07 0.06
C CYS A 331 -14.89 -10.79 -1.16
N SER A 332 -16.20 -10.68 -0.93
CA SER A 332 -17.20 -10.61 -2.01
C SER A 332 -17.32 -9.22 -2.63
N GLN A 333 -16.19 -8.63 -3.09
CA GLN A 333 -16.16 -7.29 -3.68
C GLN A 333 -15.56 -7.30 -5.08
N PHE A 334 -16.37 -6.92 -6.07
CA PHE A 334 -16.01 -7.00 -7.48
C PHE A 334 -16.92 -6.10 -8.34
N ALA A 335 -16.49 -5.84 -9.56
CA ALA A 335 -17.30 -5.14 -10.56
C ALA A 335 -17.45 -5.98 -11.82
N VAL A 336 -18.67 -6.00 -12.37
CA VAL A 336 -19.03 -6.83 -13.52
C VAL A 336 -19.85 -6.03 -14.52
N SER A 337 -19.60 -6.23 -15.81
CA SER A 337 -20.40 -5.59 -16.86
C SER A 337 -21.76 -6.24 -17.01
N LYS A 338 -22.78 -5.45 -17.37
CA LYS A 338 -24.09 -5.98 -17.77
C LYS A 338 -23.97 -7.07 -18.83
N ARG A 339 -23.12 -6.85 -19.84
CA ARG A 339 -22.87 -7.82 -20.91
C ARG A 339 -22.42 -9.16 -20.32
N ARG A 340 -21.52 -9.13 -19.34
CA ARG A 340 -21.00 -10.34 -18.70
C ARG A 340 -22.05 -11.05 -17.86
N ILE A 341 -22.87 -10.33 -17.09
CA ILE A 341 -24.01 -10.92 -16.36
C ILE A 341 -24.97 -11.58 -17.34
N GLN A 342 -25.32 -10.89 -18.43
CA GLN A 342 -26.30 -11.38 -19.40
C GLN A 342 -25.78 -12.52 -20.32
N GLN A 343 -24.49 -12.86 -20.27
CA GLN A 343 -23.97 -14.05 -20.97
C GLN A 343 -24.48 -15.35 -20.33
N ARG A 344 -24.82 -15.33 -19.04
CA ARG A 344 -25.44 -16.47 -18.35
C ARG A 344 -26.95 -16.27 -18.29
N PRO A 345 -27.77 -17.29 -18.62
CA PRO A 345 -29.23 -17.17 -18.56
C PRO A 345 -29.73 -16.82 -17.15
N LEU A 346 -30.81 -16.03 -17.09
CA LEU A 346 -31.47 -15.62 -15.84
C LEU A 346 -31.83 -16.82 -14.95
N GLU A 347 -32.26 -17.92 -15.55
CA GLU A 347 -32.67 -19.14 -14.84
C GLU A 347 -31.53 -19.76 -14.02
N GLU A 348 -30.29 -19.62 -14.48
CA GLU A 348 -29.12 -20.12 -13.75
C GLU A 348 -28.83 -19.27 -12.51
N TYR A 349 -28.97 -17.94 -12.61
CA TYR A 349 -28.88 -17.06 -11.43
C TYR A 349 -30.01 -17.34 -10.43
N ALA A 350 -31.24 -17.54 -10.93
CA ALA A 350 -32.37 -17.90 -10.08
C ALA A 350 -32.16 -19.24 -9.37
N LYS A 351 -31.55 -20.21 -10.05
CA LYS A 351 -31.15 -21.48 -9.44
C LYS A 351 -30.09 -21.28 -8.35
N MET A 352 -29.08 -20.45 -8.58
CA MET A 352 -28.08 -20.13 -7.56
C MET A 352 -28.70 -19.40 -6.37
N LEU A 353 -29.67 -18.50 -6.60
CA LEU A 353 -30.41 -17.82 -5.54
C LEU A 353 -31.14 -18.83 -4.64
N GLN A 354 -31.77 -19.85 -5.22
CA GLN A 354 -32.42 -20.93 -4.45
C GLN A 354 -31.46 -21.73 -3.56
N LEU A 355 -30.15 -21.73 -3.87
CA LEU A 355 -29.15 -22.37 -3.01
C LEU A 355 -28.88 -21.55 -1.75
N VAL A 356 -28.97 -20.21 -1.82
CA VAL A 356 -28.61 -19.32 -0.70
C VAL A 356 -29.81 -18.72 0.03
N ASP A 357 -30.99 -18.67 -0.59
CA ASP A 357 -32.21 -18.10 0.01
C ASP A 357 -32.89 -19.01 1.04
N GLY A 358 -32.33 -20.19 1.32
CA GLY A 358 -32.88 -21.18 2.26
C GLY A 358 -33.89 -22.15 1.63
N SER A 359 -34.21 -22.03 0.34
CA SER A 359 -35.07 -22.99 -0.36
C SER A 359 -34.46 -24.40 -0.40
N VAL A 360 -33.13 -24.50 -0.32
CA VAL A 360 -32.38 -25.74 -0.32
C VAL A 360 -31.61 -25.89 0.99
N ALA A 361 -31.77 -27.05 1.64
CA ALA A 361 -31.01 -27.40 2.84
C ALA A 361 -29.50 -27.42 2.56
N ASP A 362 -28.71 -27.02 3.56
CA ASP A 362 -27.26 -27.09 3.47
C ASP A 362 -26.79 -28.52 3.27
N VAL A 363 -25.93 -28.72 2.28
CA VAL A 363 -25.24 -30.02 2.11
C VAL A 363 -24.09 -30.20 3.07
N CYS A 364 -23.61 -29.10 3.64
CA CYS A 364 -22.37 -29.09 4.40
C CYS A 364 -22.54 -28.46 5.76
N GLU A 365 -22.20 -29.26 6.77
CA GLU A 365 -21.99 -28.81 8.14
C GLU A 365 -20.56 -28.29 8.27
N ARG A 366 -20.38 -27.13 8.89
CA ARG A 366 -19.05 -26.56 9.14
C ARG A 366 -18.35 -27.41 10.22
N ILE A 367 -17.18 -27.96 9.92
CA ILE A 367 -16.38 -28.75 10.88
C ILE A 367 -15.15 -27.91 11.28
N GLY A 368 -15.15 -27.34 12.49
CA GLY A 368 -14.01 -26.60 13.04
C GLY A 368 -14.39 -25.63 14.17
N PRO A 369 -13.42 -25.11 14.96
CA PRO A 369 -13.69 -24.07 15.94
C PRO A 369 -14.25 -22.85 15.20
N SER A 370 -15.53 -22.61 15.41
CA SER A 370 -16.32 -21.68 14.62
C SER A 370 -16.04 -20.24 15.04
N TYR A 371 -15.67 -19.38 14.10
CA TYR A 371 -16.09 -17.98 14.13
C TYR A 371 -17.61 -17.87 13.86
N GLU A 372 -18.41 -18.77 14.44
CA GLU A 372 -19.86 -18.58 14.53
C GLU A 372 -20.04 -17.46 15.54
N LYS A 373 -20.10 -16.24 15.01
CA LYS A 373 -20.38 -15.06 15.83
C LYS A 373 -21.78 -15.16 16.45
N TYR A 374 -22.66 -16.02 15.91
CA TYR A 374 -24.04 -16.22 16.38
C TYR A 374 -24.47 -17.69 16.35
N ALA A 375 -25.12 -18.15 17.44
CA ALA A 375 -25.69 -19.49 17.53
C ALA A 375 -26.74 -19.71 16.43
N GLY A 376 -26.57 -20.77 15.62
CA GLY A 376 -27.49 -21.13 14.54
C GLY A 376 -27.18 -20.50 13.18
N GLN A 377 -26.03 -19.82 13.01
CA GLN A 377 -25.59 -19.33 11.71
C GLN A 377 -25.27 -20.48 10.74
N ARG A 378 -26.12 -20.62 9.73
CA ARG A 378 -25.94 -21.53 8.59
C ARG A 378 -25.23 -20.79 7.47
N LEU A 379 -23.91 -20.92 7.41
CA LEU A 379 -23.08 -20.15 6.48
C LEU A 379 -22.64 -20.93 5.23
N SER A 380 -22.92 -22.24 5.09
CA SER A 380 -22.12 -23.05 4.17
C SER A 380 -22.28 -22.64 2.70
N HIS A 381 -23.50 -22.56 2.15
CA HIS A 381 -23.66 -22.24 0.71
C HIS A 381 -23.10 -20.87 0.32
N CYS A 382 -23.48 -19.80 1.03
CA CYS A 382 -23.00 -18.46 0.69
C CYS A 382 -21.49 -18.35 0.90
N PHE A 383 -20.96 -18.79 2.05
CA PHE A 383 -19.52 -18.76 2.33
C PHE A 383 -18.69 -19.38 1.20
N PHE A 384 -19.11 -20.51 0.64
CA PHE A 384 -18.38 -21.10 -0.48
C PHE A 384 -18.58 -20.32 -1.79
N LEU A 385 -19.76 -19.74 -2.04
CA LEU A 385 -20.01 -18.86 -3.20
C LEU A 385 -19.17 -17.59 -3.18
N GLU A 386 -18.77 -17.08 -2.02
CA GLU A 386 -17.84 -15.94 -1.90
C GLU A 386 -16.54 -16.19 -2.68
N PHE A 387 -16.09 -17.45 -2.76
CA PHE A 387 -14.89 -17.84 -3.49
C PHE A 387 -15.13 -18.13 -4.98
N MET A 388 -16.37 -18.03 -5.44
CA MET A 388 -16.80 -18.45 -6.78
C MET A 388 -17.45 -17.34 -7.58
N TRP A 389 -17.51 -16.10 -7.06
CA TRP A 389 -18.16 -14.99 -7.77
C TRP A 389 -17.65 -14.80 -9.19
N HIS A 390 -16.35 -14.92 -9.40
CA HIS A 390 -15.76 -14.84 -10.73
C HIS A 390 -16.28 -15.95 -11.66
N VAL A 391 -16.42 -17.18 -11.17
CA VAL A 391 -17.01 -18.31 -11.93
C VAL A 391 -18.51 -18.11 -12.17
N VAL A 392 -19.24 -17.58 -11.18
CA VAL A 392 -20.66 -17.21 -11.31
C VAL A 392 -20.83 -16.25 -12.51
N PHE A 393 -19.89 -15.33 -12.72
CA PHE A 393 -19.88 -14.40 -13.86
C PHE A 393 -19.03 -14.87 -15.05
N GLY A 394 -18.67 -16.16 -15.12
CA GLY A 394 -18.08 -16.78 -16.32
C GLY A 394 -16.58 -16.56 -16.50
N GLU A 395 -15.86 -16.14 -15.46
CA GLU A 395 -14.39 -16.18 -15.43
C GLU A 395 -13.88 -17.61 -15.15
N PRO A 396 -12.61 -17.90 -15.48
CA PRO A 396 -11.99 -19.20 -15.20
C PRO A 396 -11.91 -19.51 -13.70
N ASP A 397 -11.92 -20.80 -13.31
CA ASP A 397 -11.78 -21.23 -11.90
C ASP A 397 -10.56 -20.60 -11.20
N GLU A 398 -9.47 -20.34 -11.95
CA GLU A 398 -8.26 -19.68 -11.48
C GLU A 398 -8.14 -18.25 -12.03
N LEU A 399 -8.33 -17.24 -11.17
CA LEU A 399 -8.01 -15.87 -11.51
C LEU A 399 -6.49 -15.63 -11.41
N PRO A 400 -5.85 -15.05 -12.43
CA PRO A 400 -4.47 -14.59 -12.31
C PRO A 400 -4.38 -13.42 -11.32
N LEU A 401 -3.15 -13.03 -10.98
CA LEU A 401 -2.93 -11.78 -10.26
C LEU A 401 -3.33 -10.61 -11.17
N ARG A 402 -4.01 -9.58 -10.61
CA ARG A 402 -4.45 -8.39 -11.35
C ARG A 402 -3.31 -7.74 -12.13
N ALA A 403 -2.13 -7.65 -11.52
CA ALA A 403 -0.94 -7.11 -12.16
C ALA A 403 -0.52 -7.91 -13.42
N ASP A 404 -0.79 -9.21 -13.45
CA ASP A 404 -0.41 -10.12 -14.53
C ASP A 404 -1.51 -10.30 -15.57
N GLU A 405 -2.73 -9.80 -15.31
CA GLU A 405 -3.90 -9.98 -16.15
C GLU A 405 -3.91 -8.94 -17.31
N PRO A 406 -3.59 -9.34 -18.56
CA PRO A 406 -3.44 -8.39 -19.66
C PRO A 406 -4.77 -7.82 -20.15
N LYS A 407 -5.90 -8.47 -19.84
CA LYS A 407 -7.24 -8.00 -20.21
C LYS A 407 -7.69 -6.80 -19.38
N LEU A 408 -7.07 -6.57 -18.22
CA LEU A 408 -7.40 -5.43 -17.38
C LEU A 408 -6.80 -4.13 -17.95
N PRO A 409 -7.56 -3.02 -17.92
CA PRO A 409 -7.00 -1.69 -18.15
C PRO A 409 -5.76 -1.45 -17.27
N LEU A 410 -4.76 -0.77 -17.84
CA LEU A 410 -3.47 -0.55 -17.17
C LEU A 410 -3.60 -0.07 -15.71
N PRO A 411 -4.44 0.91 -15.35
CA PRO A 411 -4.56 1.38 -13.97
C PRO A 411 -5.05 0.33 -12.96
N LEU A 412 -5.72 -0.73 -13.42
CA LEU A 412 -6.21 -1.82 -12.56
C LEU A 412 -5.19 -2.96 -12.42
N ARG A 413 -4.05 -2.90 -13.12
CA ARG A 413 -2.98 -3.90 -13.09
C ARG A 413 -1.96 -3.62 -11.98
N LEU A 414 -2.47 -3.42 -10.76
CA LEU A 414 -1.67 -3.11 -9.58
C LEU A 414 -1.33 -4.38 -8.80
N LYS A 415 -0.24 -4.31 -8.02
CA LYS A 415 0.15 -5.39 -7.12
C LYS A 415 -0.88 -5.46 -5.97
N ASP A 416 -1.10 -6.66 -5.46
CA ASP A 416 -2.22 -6.99 -4.58
C ASP A 416 -2.01 -6.69 -3.08
N SER A 417 -0.96 -5.97 -2.69
CA SER A 417 -0.70 -5.65 -1.28
C SER A 417 -1.03 -4.19 -0.96
N ASP A 418 -1.58 -3.92 0.23
CA ASP A 418 -1.94 -2.56 0.66
C ASP A 418 -0.70 -1.65 0.77
N GLU A 419 0.46 -2.23 1.11
CA GLU A 419 1.78 -1.57 1.06
C GLU A 419 2.23 -1.14 -0.35
N SER A 420 1.55 -1.61 -1.40
CA SER A 420 1.98 -1.37 -2.77
C SER A 420 1.41 -0.10 -3.40
N LEU A 421 0.47 0.58 -2.72
CA LEU A 421 0.05 1.92 -3.08
C LEU A 421 0.78 2.90 -2.14
N PRO A 422 1.84 3.59 -2.60
CA PRO A 422 2.50 4.62 -1.81
C PRO A 422 1.47 5.55 -1.15
N SER A 423 1.71 6.07 0.05
CA SER A 423 0.85 7.11 0.65
C SER A 423 0.58 8.27 -0.32
N LEU A 424 1.56 8.59 -1.16
CA LEU A 424 1.48 9.54 -2.27
C LEU A 424 0.47 9.16 -3.37
N TRP A 425 0.11 7.89 -3.55
CA TRP A 425 -1.02 7.50 -4.39
C TRP A 425 -2.35 7.99 -3.81
N LYS A 426 -2.53 7.93 -2.48
CA LYS A 426 -3.75 8.40 -1.84
C LYS A 426 -3.98 9.89 -2.15
N SER A 427 -2.91 10.70 -2.18
CA SER A 427 -3.00 12.12 -2.58
C SER A 427 -3.11 12.32 -4.10
N TYR A 428 -2.37 11.56 -4.90
CA TYR A 428 -2.35 11.67 -6.37
C TYR A 428 -3.67 11.23 -7.03
N MET A 429 -4.45 10.40 -6.34
CA MET A 429 -5.77 9.92 -6.79
C MET A 429 -6.94 10.63 -6.08
N SER A 430 -6.69 11.44 -5.05
CA SER A 430 -7.74 12.19 -4.36
C SER A 430 -8.29 13.31 -5.25
N PRO A 431 -9.61 13.51 -5.33
CA PRO A 431 -10.20 14.69 -5.98
C PRO A 431 -10.02 15.96 -5.14
N VAL A 432 -9.81 15.82 -3.82
CA VAL A 432 -9.55 16.92 -2.88
C VAL A 432 -8.13 16.77 -2.35
N VAL A 433 -7.22 17.57 -2.90
CA VAL A 433 -5.84 17.57 -2.44
C VAL A 433 -5.75 18.47 -1.22
N GLY A 434 -5.73 17.87 -0.02
CA GLY A 434 -5.30 18.58 1.19
C GLY A 434 -3.86 19.07 1.00
N GLY A 435 -3.62 20.36 1.23
CA GLY A 435 -2.47 21.14 0.77
C GLY A 435 -1.06 20.72 1.19
N TYR A 436 -0.87 19.57 1.85
CA TYR A 436 0.46 19.11 2.29
C TYR A 436 1.11 18.07 1.37
N ALA A 437 0.32 17.31 0.59
CA ALA A 437 0.85 16.31 -0.34
C ALA A 437 0.64 16.69 -1.82
N THR A 438 0.45 17.98 -2.10
CA THR A 438 0.76 18.56 -3.40
C THR A 438 2.28 18.60 -3.56
N PHE A 439 2.89 17.52 -4.06
CA PHE A 439 3.86 17.77 -5.13
C PHE A 439 3.04 18.45 -6.21
N GLN A 440 3.09 19.79 -6.20
CA GLN A 440 2.15 20.66 -6.89
C GLN A 440 1.92 20.14 -8.30
N ARG A 441 0.73 20.44 -8.86
CA ARG A 441 0.64 20.70 -10.29
C ARG A 441 1.60 21.85 -10.61
N GLN A 442 2.91 21.62 -10.52
CA GLN A 442 3.91 22.52 -11.05
C GLN A 442 3.50 22.65 -12.49
N ASN A 443 3.16 23.89 -12.88
CA ASN A 443 2.98 24.20 -14.28
C ASN A 443 4.21 23.63 -15.01
N PHE A 444 3.99 23.05 -16.20
CA PHE A 444 5.06 22.52 -17.04
C PHE A 444 6.26 23.47 -17.12
N GLU A 445 6.00 24.77 -17.22
CA GLU A 445 7.00 25.83 -17.20
C GLU A 445 7.78 25.93 -15.87
N SER A 446 7.11 25.80 -14.72
CA SER A 446 7.73 25.85 -13.40
C SER A 446 8.63 24.62 -13.17
N TRP A 447 8.16 23.43 -13.54
CA TRP A 447 8.98 22.22 -13.49
C TRP A 447 10.20 22.34 -14.43
N LEU A 448 9.99 22.77 -15.68
CA LEU A 448 11.09 23.01 -16.63
C LEU A 448 12.10 24.03 -16.09
N HIS A 449 11.61 25.11 -15.47
CA HIS A 449 12.46 26.12 -14.86
C HIS A 449 13.27 25.54 -13.71
N GLN A 450 12.65 24.83 -12.77
CA GLN A 450 13.35 24.19 -11.65
C GLN A 450 14.40 23.19 -12.12
N VAL A 451 14.04 22.35 -13.09
CA VAL A 451 14.99 21.42 -13.69
C VAL A 451 16.14 22.21 -14.33
N ARG A 452 15.89 23.28 -15.10
CA ARG A 452 16.95 24.05 -15.76
C ARG A 452 17.86 24.85 -14.80
N THR A 453 17.33 25.40 -13.71
CA THR A 453 18.05 26.37 -12.86
C THR A 453 18.81 25.75 -11.68
N HIS A 454 18.56 24.50 -11.32
CA HIS A 454 19.21 23.84 -10.18
C HIS A 454 20.62 23.29 -10.49
N THR A 455 21.47 24.07 -11.16
CA THR A 455 22.83 23.64 -11.56
C THR A 455 23.91 23.76 -10.49
N ASP A 456 23.66 24.47 -9.36
CA ASP A 456 24.75 24.94 -8.47
C ASP A 456 24.71 24.49 -6.99
N LEU A 457 23.91 23.49 -6.61
CA LEU A 457 23.98 22.89 -5.26
C LEU A 457 24.65 21.52 -5.31
N GLY A 458 25.99 21.51 -5.27
CA GLY A 458 26.75 20.28 -5.12
C GLY A 458 26.38 19.57 -3.82
N ARG A 459 25.96 18.29 -3.88
CA ARG A 459 25.66 17.35 -2.77
C ARG A 459 25.54 18.06 -1.41
N ALA A 460 24.59 18.97 -1.29
CA ALA A 460 24.11 19.35 0.01
C ALA A 460 23.31 18.13 0.43
N VAL A 461 23.95 17.26 1.22
CA VAL A 461 23.21 16.48 2.21
C VAL A 461 22.20 17.46 2.77
N GLN A 462 20.91 17.19 2.58
CA GLN A 462 19.83 17.88 3.28
C GLN A 462 19.93 17.45 4.74
N LYS A 463 21.08 17.74 5.37
CA LYS A 463 21.29 17.74 6.80
C LYS A 463 20.41 18.88 7.23
N ASN A 464 19.30 18.51 7.85
CA ASN A 464 18.45 19.32 8.71
C ASN A 464 18.74 20.81 8.58
N PHE A 465 17.77 21.55 8.01
CA PHE A 465 17.47 22.85 8.60
C PHE A 465 17.08 22.57 10.05
N GLY A 466 18.08 22.39 10.92
CA GLY A 466 17.89 22.28 12.35
C GLY A 466 17.32 23.59 12.82
N ASP A 467 16.09 23.55 13.33
CA ASP A 467 15.57 24.27 14.50
C ASP A 467 15.98 25.72 14.76
N GLY A 468 16.32 26.51 13.75
CA GLY A 468 16.77 27.90 13.94
C GLY A 468 16.25 28.93 12.94
N CYS A 469 15.53 28.53 11.90
CA CYS A 469 14.95 29.47 10.93
C CYS A 469 13.50 29.11 10.63
N ARG A 470 12.62 29.30 11.62
CA ARG A 470 11.21 29.54 11.31
C ARG A 470 11.12 30.93 10.70
N PHE A 471 11.10 31.02 9.37
CA PHE A 471 10.34 32.12 8.78
C PHE A 471 8.90 31.87 9.20
N ALA A 472 8.37 32.67 10.13
CA ALA A 472 6.96 32.64 10.45
C ALA A 472 6.20 32.94 9.15
N GLU A 473 5.50 31.95 8.62
CA GLU A 473 4.74 32.05 7.38
C GLU A 473 3.73 33.19 7.53
N ALA A 474 3.77 34.16 6.61
CA ALA A 474 2.66 35.08 6.46
C ALA A 474 1.45 34.26 5.99
N VAL A 475 0.44 34.11 6.86
CA VAL A 475 -0.81 33.45 6.50
C VAL A 475 -1.60 34.42 5.63
N LEU A 476 -1.83 34.02 4.38
CA LEU A 476 -2.69 34.71 3.42
C LEU A 476 -4.07 34.03 3.44
N GLU A 477 -5.03 34.66 4.10
CA GLU A 477 -6.43 34.20 4.08
C GLU A 477 -7.18 34.86 2.92
N PHE A 478 -7.85 34.03 2.10
CA PHE A 478 -8.73 34.47 1.03
C PHE A 478 -10.16 34.11 1.41
N ALA A 479 -11.03 35.11 1.55
CA ALA A 479 -12.46 34.89 1.72
C ALA A 479 -13.19 35.22 0.42
N LEU A 480 -13.92 34.25 -0.13
CA LEU A 480 -14.92 34.48 -1.17
C LEU A 480 -16.30 34.41 -0.50
N PRO A 481 -17.13 35.47 -0.53
CA PRO A 481 -18.48 35.42 0.00
C PRO A 481 -19.35 34.41 -0.75
N ASP A 482 -20.30 33.78 -0.05
CA ASP A 482 -21.15 32.67 -0.52
C ASP A 482 -22.07 33.01 -1.72
N GLU A 483 -22.11 34.28 -2.14
CA GLU A 483 -22.93 34.78 -3.24
C GLU A 483 -22.09 35.74 -4.11
N TYR A 484 -21.48 35.29 -5.21
CA TYR A 484 -20.66 36.20 -6.05
C TYR A 484 -21.11 36.30 -7.52
N PRO A 485 -21.63 37.48 -7.94
CA PRO A 485 -21.77 37.92 -9.33
C PRO A 485 -20.61 38.84 -9.80
N ALA A 486 -20.61 39.15 -11.10
CA ALA A 486 -19.48 39.57 -11.95
C ALA A 486 -18.75 40.91 -11.66
N THR A 487 -18.79 41.51 -10.47
CA THR A 487 -18.14 42.82 -10.24
C THR A 487 -17.45 43.04 -8.90
N ALA A 488 -16.99 42.00 -8.19
CA ALA A 488 -16.35 42.25 -6.90
C ALA A 488 -14.92 41.68 -6.81
N GLN A 489 -14.03 42.47 -6.18
CA GLN A 489 -12.59 42.23 -6.11
C GLN A 489 -12.27 41.24 -4.98
N PRO A 490 -11.25 40.37 -5.14
CA PRO A 490 -10.77 39.52 -4.04
C PRO A 490 -10.12 40.39 -2.95
N VAL A 491 -10.42 40.10 -1.69
CA VAL A 491 -9.71 40.70 -0.55
C VAL A 491 -8.57 39.77 -0.17
N VAL A 492 -7.34 40.27 -0.26
CA VAL A 492 -6.12 39.56 0.14
C VAL A 492 -5.69 40.10 1.49
N THR A 493 -5.73 39.27 2.53
CA THR A 493 -5.29 39.68 3.88
C THR A 493 -3.97 39.00 4.19
N ALA A 494 -2.89 39.77 4.36
CA ALA A 494 -1.58 39.27 4.76
C ALA A 494 -1.35 39.57 6.24
N THR A 495 -1.21 38.54 7.07
CA THR A 495 -0.88 38.73 8.49
C THR A 495 0.62 38.56 8.70
N LEU A 496 1.27 39.59 9.27
CA LEU A 496 2.70 39.56 9.56
C LEU A 496 2.98 39.03 10.98
N PRO A 497 4.14 38.41 11.21
CA PRO A 497 4.56 38.01 12.55
C PRO A 497 4.70 39.22 13.48
N GLU A 498 4.42 39.01 14.77
CA GLU A 498 4.52 40.06 15.79
C GLU A 498 5.96 40.59 15.87
N GLY A 499 6.14 41.90 15.61
CA GLY A 499 7.45 42.57 15.60
C GLY A 499 8.14 42.70 14.24
N ALA A 500 7.57 42.15 13.15
CA ALA A 500 8.09 42.38 11.81
C ALA A 500 7.87 43.85 11.37
N THR A 501 8.87 44.45 10.73
CA THR A 501 8.73 45.79 10.11
C THR A 501 8.84 45.67 8.60
N VAL A 502 7.88 46.25 7.89
CA VAL A 502 7.89 46.33 6.43
C VAL A 502 8.55 47.64 6.03
N GLY A 503 9.63 47.56 5.27
CA GLY A 503 10.39 48.74 4.84
C GLY A 503 9.79 49.48 3.64
N ALA A 504 8.65 49.01 3.13
CA ALA A 504 7.99 49.51 1.92
C ALA A 504 6.54 49.90 2.22
N SER A 505 5.98 50.74 1.35
CA SER A 505 4.64 51.30 1.55
C SER A 505 3.56 50.30 1.14
N GLU A 506 2.37 50.44 1.72
CA GLU A 506 1.19 49.65 1.33
C GLU A 506 0.85 49.82 -0.17
N GLU A 507 1.15 50.99 -0.74
CA GLU A 507 0.99 51.28 -2.18
C GLU A 507 1.88 50.42 -3.08
N ASP A 508 3.07 50.02 -2.61
CA ASP A 508 3.98 49.16 -3.36
C ASP A 508 3.44 47.72 -3.44
N LEU A 509 2.88 47.21 -2.34
CA LEU A 509 2.25 45.88 -2.31
C LEU A 509 0.99 45.84 -3.18
N VAL A 510 0.16 46.88 -3.13
CA VAL A 510 -1.01 47.01 -4.01
C VAL A 510 -0.59 47.00 -5.47
N SER A 511 0.48 47.70 -5.84
CA SER A 511 1.01 47.72 -7.21
C SER A 511 1.48 46.34 -7.69
N VAL A 512 2.04 45.51 -6.80
CA VAL A 512 2.44 44.12 -7.09
C VAL A 512 1.22 43.23 -7.35
N VAL A 513 0.17 43.36 -6.53
CA VAL A 513 -1.09 42.62 -6.70
C VAL A 513 -1.78 43.03 -8.01
N GLU A 514 -1.87 44.33 -8.29
CA GLU A 514 -2.48 44.84 -9.52
C GLU A 514 -1.71 44.39 -10.77
N ALA A 515 -0.37 44.37 -10.73
CA ALA A 515 0.45 43.86 -11.82
C ALA A 515 0.22 42.35 -12.05
N ALA A 516 0.16 41.55 -10.98
CA ALA A 516 -0.10 40.11 -11.08
C ALA A 516 -1.51 39.80 -11.61
N LEU A 517 -2.50 40.63 -11.26
CA LEU A 517 -3.87 40.53 -11.78
C LEU A 517 -4.00 41.00 -13.24
N ALA A 518 -3.20 41.98 -13.67
CA ALA A 518 -3.26 42.51 -15.04
C ALA A 518 -2.85 41.48 -16.09
N ASP A 519 -1.97 40.53 -15.73
CA ASP A 519 -1.42 39.52 -16.63
C ASP A 519 -2.18 38.17 -16.61
N THR A 520 -3.25 38.05 -15.81
CA THR A 520 -3.92 36.75 -15.61
C THR A 520 -5.46 36.85 -15.54
N VAL A 521 -6.17 35.82 -16.00
CA VAL A 521 -7.65 35.76 -15.99
C VAL A 521 -8.13 34.46 -15.35
N GLY A 522 -9.14 34.54 -14.46
CA GLY A 522 -9.78 33.39 -13.81
C GLY A 522 -9.01 32.84 -12.61
N ASN A 523 -9.23 31.56 -12.25
CA ASN A 523 -8.62 30.92 -11.07
C ASN A 523 -7.08 30.93 -11.06
N VAL A 524 -6.43 31.16 -12.21
CA VAL A 524 -4.97 31.30 -12.34
C VAL A 524 -4.47 32.60 -11.69
N ALA A 525 -5.31 33.65 -11.67
CA ALA A 525 -4.93 34.96 -11.13
C ALA A 525 -4.71 34.94 -9.61
N LEU A 526 -5.45 34.11 -8.88
CA LEU A 526 -5.33 34.01 -7.43
C LEU A 526 -3.96 33.44 -7.01
N PHE A 527 -3.45 32.45 -7.76
CA PHE A 527 -2.15 31.84 -7.49
C PHE A 527 -1.00 32.78 -7.86
N SER A 528 -1.10 33.47 -8.99
CA SER A 528 -0.09 34.45 -9.42
C SER A 528 0.01 35.64 -8.45
N VAL A 529 -1.12 36.09 -7.91
CA VAL A 529 -1.14 37.12 -6.84
C VAL A 529 -0.50 36.60 -5.55
N ALA A 530 -0.81 35.37 -5.12
CA ALA A 530 -0.26 34.81 -3.90
C ALA A 530 1.26 34.63 -3.96
N GLU A 531 1.81 34.21 -5.11
CA GLU A 531 3.27 34.13 -5.31
C GLU A 531 3.92 35.52 -5.34
N ALA A 532 3.35 36.47 -6.08
CA ALA A 532 3.89 37.83 -6.17
C ALA A 532 3.94 38.54 -4.81
N VAL A 533 2.90 38.39 -3.99
CA VAL A 533 2.86 38.93 -2.62
C VAL A 533 3.91 38.26 -1.73
N ARG A 534 4.10 36.94 -1.85
CA ARG A 534 5.09 36.20 -1.07
C ARG A 534 6.51 36.64 -1.38
N ASP A 535 6.83 36.82 -2.65
CA ASP A 535 8.17 37.26 -3.08
C ASP A 535 8.43 38.70 -2.68
N TRP A 536 7.43 39.59 -2.80
CA TRP A 536 7.54 40.96 -2.29
C TRP A 536 7.80 41.02 -0.78
N LEU A 537 7.09 40.20 0.00
CA LEU A 537 7.26 40.12 1.46
C LEU A 537 8.68 39.64 1.84
N ARG A 538 9.26 38.72 1.08
CA ARG A 538 10.65 38.27 1.30
C ARG A 538 11.67 39.38 1.10
N GLU A 539 11.44 40.25 0.13
CA GLU A 539 12.35 41.36 -0.19
C GLU A 539 12.23 42.53 0.78
N HIS A 540 11.03 42.77 1.34
CA HIS A 540 10.71 44.02 2.03
C HIS A 540 10.43 43.90 3.54
N CYS A 541 10.25 42.69 4.07
CA CYS A 541 10.14 42.46 5.51
C CYS A 541 11.52 42.27 6.14
N ARG A 542 11.82 43.05 7.18
CA ARG A 542 12.99 42.83 8.05
C ARG A 542 12.50 42.39 9.42
N LEU A 543 12.95 41.21 9.84
CA LEU A 543 12.80 40.78 11.23
C LEU A 543 13.78 41.58 12.10
N PRO A 544 13.41 41.90 13.35
CA PRO A 544 14.33 42.56 14.27
C PRO A 544 15.55 41.66 14.49
N PRO A 545 16.76 42.23 14.56
CA PRO A 545 17.94 41.46 14.90
C PRO A 545 17.79 40.93 16.33
N GLU A 546 17.80 39.61 16.50
CA GLU A 546 17.81 39.00 17.82
C GLU A 546 19.03 39.48 18.60
N ALA A 547 18.80 39.96 19.82
CA ALA A 547 19.85 40.28 20.76
C ALA A 547 20.52 38.97 21.23
N ILE A 548 21.63 38.61 20.60
CA ILE A 548 22.48 37.51 21.07
C ILE A 548 23.23 38.02 22.31
N GLU A 549 22.70 37.72 23.50
CA GLU A 549 23.51 37.78 24.72
C GLU A 549 24.34 36.48 24.88
N PRO A 550 25.62 36.56 25.25
CA PRO A 550 26.45 35.39 25.44
C PRO A 550 26.24 34.84 26.87
N GLU A 551 25.25 33.96 27.05
CA GLU A 551 25.15 33.17 28.29
C GLU A 551 25.80 31.79 28.16
N ALA A 552 26.50 31.44 29.23
CA ALA A 552 27.32 30.26 29.36
C ALA A 552 26.50 28.97 29.23
N VAL A 553 27.02 28.05 28.42
CA VAL A 553 26.56 26.67 28.28
C VAL A 553 26.47 26.01 29.66
N LYS A 554 25.26 25.90 30.19
CA LYS A 554 24.85 24.78 31.02
C LYS A 554 24.03 23.86 30.14
N GLN A 555 24.47 22.61 30.04
CA GLN A 555 23.68 21.51 29.51
C GLN A 555 22.32 21.51 30.21
N GLN A 556 21.28 21.85 29.45
CA GLN A 556 19.90 21.66 29.82
C GLN A 556 19.40 20.53 28.92
N ASP A 557 19.04 19.43 29.57
CA ASP A 557 18.58 18.20 28.93
C ASP A 557 17.36 18.49 28.04
N CYS A 558 17.49 18.10 26.77
CA CYS A 558 16.40 18.06 25.80
C CYS A 558 15.52 16.85 26.12
N GLU A 559 14.52 17.01 26.97
CA GLU A 559 13.45 16.04 27.17
C GLU A 559 12.08 16.73 26.98
N GLU A 560 11.75 17.06 25.73
CA GLU A 560 10.36 17.23 25.28
C GLU A 560 10.27 16.65 23.86
N MET A 561 10.23 15.31 23.78
CA MET A 561 9.89 14.55 22.59
C MET A 561 8.76 13.55 22.91
N ASP A 562 7.80 13.50 21.99
CA ASP A 562 6.86 12.43 21.68
C ASP A 562 5.54 12.33 22.47
N ASP A 563 4.51 13.00 21.95
CA ASP A 563 3.16 12.47 21.96
C ASP A 563 3.04 11.43 20.82
N VAL A 564 3.32 10.17 21.14
CA VAL A 564 2.95 9.04 20.25
C VAL A 564 1.43 8.95 20.23
N GLU A 565 0.81 9.39 19.12
CA GLU A 565 -0.63 9.18 18.89
C GLU A 565 -0.88 7.70 18.58
N VAL A 566 -1.08 6.90 19.63
CA VAL A 566 -1.58 5.52 19.50
C VAL A 566 -3.08 5.59 19.19
N ASP A 567 -3.48 5.07 18.02
CA ASP A 567 -4.88 4.98 17.60
C ASP A 567 -5.65 4.10 18.61
N SER A 568 -6.91 4.43 18.80
CA SER A 568 -7.83 3.68 19.65
C SER A 568 -8.04 2.23 19.23
N SER A 569 -7.74 1.86 17.99
CA SER A 569 -7.77 0.47 17.51
C SER A 569 -6.63 -0.39 18.04
N ASP A 570 -5.50 0.22 18.40
CA ASP A 570 -4.25 -0.49 18.71
C ASP A 570 -4.06 -0.72 20.23
N LEU A 571 -5.06 -0.31 21.03
CA LEU A 571 -5.09 -0.45 22.48
C LEU A 571 -5.88 -1.69 22.91
N ASP A 572 -5.53 -2.85 22.36
CA ASP A 572 -6.22 -4.12 22.61
C ASP A 572 -5.59 -4.97 23.75
N GLU A 573 -6.06 -6.21 23.88
CA GLU A 573 -5.54 -7.15 24.90
C GLU A 573 -4.10 -7.59 24.61
N GLU A 574 -3.65 -7.55 23.35
CA GLU A 574 -2.29 -7.91 22.94
C GLU A 574 -1.28 -6.88 23.41
N LEU A 575 -1.60 -5.58 23.31
CA LEU A 575 -0.74 -4.53 23.86
C LEU A 575 -0.54 -4.66 25.38
N ILE A 576 -1.57 -5.09 26.11
CA ILE A 576 -1.47 -5.33 27.55
C ILE A 576 -0.52 -6.50 27.85
N GLU A 577 -0.52 -7.55 27.03
CA GLU A 577 0.39 -8.68 27.18
C GLU A 577 1.83 -8.29 26.85
N ALA A 578 2.05 -7.55 25.76
CA ALA A 578 3.37 -7.01 25.39
C ALA A 578 3.93 -6.08 26.48
N LEU A 579 3.11 -5.18 27.03
CA LEU A 579 3.49 -4.32 28.15
C LEU A 579 3.80 -5.11 29.43
N GLN A 580 3.13 -6.23 29.68
CA GLN A 580 3.43 -7.09 30.83
C GLN A 580 4.79 -7.78 30.69
N GLU A 581 5.19 -8.13 29.47
CA GLU A 581 6.50 -8.71 29.19
C GLU A 581 7.61 -7.67 29.36
N VAL A 582 7.47 -6.50 28.74
CA VAL A 582 8.43 -5.38 28.86
C VAL A 582 8.59 -4.93 30.31
N LEU A 583 7.48 -4.82 31.05
CA LEU A 583 7.47 -4.35 32.44
C LEU A 583 7.66 -5.47 33.47
N ALA A 584 8.12 -6.67 33.08
CA ALA A 584 8.29 -7.81 33.97
C ALA A 584 9.15 -7.51 35.23
N GLY A 585 10.06 -6.52 35.13
CA GLY A 585 10.90 -6.03 36.23
C GLY A 585 10.24 -5.03 37.19
N ASP A 586 9.18 -4.33 36.79
CA ASP A 586 8.52 -3.29 37.56
C ASP A 586 7.19 -3.76 38.16
N LYS A 587 7.24 -4.22 39.41
CA LYS A 587 6.09 -4.79 40.12
C LYS A 587 4.94 -3.80 40.33
N ASP A 588 5.21 -2.50 40.39
CA ASP A 588 4.17 -1.51 40.65
C ASP A 588 3.45 -1.16 39.35
N ARG A 589 4.17 -1.02 38.23
CA ARG A 589 3.56 -0.89 36.90
C ARG A 589 2.77 -2.13 36.48
N LEU A 590 3.24 -3.33 36.81
CA LEU A 590 2.48 -4.57 36.57
C LEU A 590 1.19 -4.66 37.38
N ARG A 591 1.15 -4.13 38.61
CA ARG A 591 -0.10 -4.05 39.37
C ARG A 591 -1.06 -3.06 38.72
N GLU A 592 -0.55 -1.96 38.19
CA GLU A 592 -1.36 -0.98 37.50
C GLU A 592 -1.96 -1.54 36.20
N LEU A 593 -1.19 -2.27 35.38
CA LEU A 593 -1.71 -2.97 34.21
C LEU A 593 -2.84 -3.96 34.54
N ARG A 594 -2.72 -4.70 35.66
CA ARG A 594 -3.80 -5.59 36.13
C ARG A 594 -5.05 -4.83 36.58
N ARG A 595 -4.89 -3.62 37.12
CA ARG A 595 -6.01 -2.74 37.46
C ARG A 595 -6.69 -2.24 36.19
N ILE A 596 -5.90 -1.80 35.21
CA ILE A 596 -6.34 -1.29 33.91
C ILE A 596 -7.17 -2.32 33.15
N LYS A 597 -6.78 -3.60 33.17
CA LYS A 597 -7.54 -4.71 32.55
C LYS A 597 -8.99 -4.85 33.03
N ASN A 598 -9.33 -4.28 34.18
CA ASN A 598 -10.68 -4.34 34.76
C ASN A 598 -11.46 -3.01 34.61
N LEU A 599 -10.94 -2.03 33.89
CA LEU A 599 -11.64 -0.76 33.62
C LEU A 599 -12.61 -0.91 32.44
N ASP A 600 -13.55 0.03 32.29
CA ASP A 600 -14.30 0.16 31.04
C ASP A 600 -13.37 0.61 29.89
N THR A 601 -13.76 0.36 28.63
CA THR A 601 -12.91 0.56 27.45
C THR A 601 -12.35 1.98 27.35
N ALA A 602 -13.15 3.01 27.66
CA ALA A 602 -12.71 4.40 27.59
C ALA A 602 -11.65 4.73 28.65
N GLN A 603 -11.88 4.29 29.89
CA GLN A 603 -10.93 4.44 31.00
C GLN A 603 -9.67 3.59 30.81
N GLN A 604 -9.83 2.40 30.24
CA GLN A 604 -8.73 1.49 29.90
C GLN A 604 -7.78 2.14 28.91
N HIS A 605 -8.30 2.71 27.81
CA HIS A 605 -7.48 3.40 26.80
C HIS A 605 -6.74 4.60 27.39
N GLN A 606 -7.42 5.42 28.19
CA GLN A 606 -6.80 6.58 28.84
C GLN A 606 -5.68 6.15 29.81
N ALA A 607 -5.89 5.08 30.57
CA ALA A 607 -4.90 4.59 31.51
C ALA A 607 -3.72 3.90 30.81
N LEU A 608 -3.94 3.19 29.70
CA LEU A 608 -2.86 2.62 28.88
C LEU A 608 -1.96 3.70 28.29
N ARG A 609 -2.53 4.79 27.77
CA ARG A 609 -1.76 5.95 27.30
C ARG A 609 -0.85 6.53 28.39
N GLN A 610 -1.31 6.56 29.64
CA GLN A 610 -0.46 7.00 30.75
C GLN A 610 0.69 6.04 31.04
N VAL A 611 0.46 4.72 30.96
CA VAL A 611 1.53 3.73 31.13
C VAL A 611 2.57 3.85 30.02
N LEU A 612 2.15 3.98 28.76
CA LEU A 612 3.03 4.16 27.60
C LEU A 612 3.93 5.40 27.74
N LYS A 613 3.38 6.52 28.21
CA LYS A 613 4.16 7.75 28.47
C LYS A 613 5.24 7.58 29.53
N THR A 614 5.09 6.60 30.43
CA THR A 614 6.08 6.34 31.49
C THR A 614 7.18 5.38 31.08
N LEU A 615 7.09 4.73 29.91
CA LEU A 615 8.12 3.81 29.45
C LEU A 615 9.44 4.53 29.20
N SER A 616 10.55 3.94 29.68
CA SER A 616 11.91 4.37 29.34
C SER A 616 12.20 4.11 27.86
N ALA A 617 13.26 4.72 27.32
CA ALA A 617 13.67 4.48 25.93
C ALA A 617 13.93 2.98 25.64
N GLU A 618 14.60 2.28 26.57
CA GLU A 618 14.88 0.84 26.48
C GLU A 618 13.58 0.00 26.52
N GLU A 619 12.60 0.39 27.34
CA GLU A 619 11.29 -0.26 27.42
C GLU A 619 10.47 -0.02 26.14
N ARG A 620 10.54 1.17 25.55
CA ARG A 620 9.87 1.48 24.27
C ARG A 620 10.48 0.68 23.12
N GLU A 621 11.81 0.58 23.06
CA GLU A 621 12.53 -0.21 22.08
C GLU A 621 12.19 -1.71 22.20
N ALA A 622 12.10 -2.22 23.44
CA ALA A 622 11.66 -3.59 23.70
C ALA A 622 10.19 -3.84 23.34
N LEU A 623 9.31 -2.83 23.46
CA LEU A 623 7.88 -2.94 23.14
C LEU A 623 7.62 -3.00 21.64
N VAL A 624 8.42 -2.29 20.83
CA VAL A 624 8.27 -2.26 19.36
C VAL A 624 8.77 -3.56 18.72
N GLY A 625 9.60 -4.34 19.43
CA GLY A 625 10.26 -5.51 18.88
C GLY A 625 11.34 -5.08 17.87
N SER A 626 12.57 -5.57 18.02
CA SER A 626 13.63 -5.32 17.04
C SER A 626 13.42 -6.19 15.80
N ASP A 627 12.34 -5.95 15.05
CA ASP A 627 12.12 -6.53 13.71
C ASP A 627 12.84 -5.71 12.63
N SER A 628 14.00 -5.14 12.97
CA SER A 628 14.96 -4.64 11.98
C SER A 628 15.76 -5.82 11.40
N GLU A 629 15.08 -6.80 10.83
CA GLU A 629 15.70 -7.62 9.79
C GLU A 629 15.74 -6.75 8.53
N SER A 630 16.92 -6.22 8.24
CA SER A 630 17.22 -5.63 6.94
C SER A 630 16.97 -6.68 5.86
N ASP A 631 15.87 -6.53 5.12
CA ASP A 631 15.51 -7.34 3.96
C ASP A 631 16.66 -7.33 2.94
N SER A 632 17.44 -8.42 2.93
CA SER A 632 18.39 -8.73 1.89
C SER A 632 18.05 -10.09 1.29
N ALA A 633 18.01 -10.13 -0.03
CA ALA A 633 18.14 -11.31 -0.87
C ALA A 633 17.11 -12.43 -0.68
N LYS A 634 16.22 -12.53 -1.68
CA LYS A 634 15.59 -13.78 -2.18
C LYS A 634 16.07 -15.05 -1.46
N GLU A 635 15.26 -15.58 -0.56
CA GLU A 635 15.47 -16.92 -0.01
C GLU A 635 15.45 -17.94 -1.15
N GLU A 636 16.62 -18.46 -1.49
CA GLU A 636 16.74 -19.75 -2.17
C GLU A 636 16.14 -20.83 -1.26
N PRO A 637 15.47 -21.87 -1.83
CA PRO A 637 14.92 -22.96 -1.03
C PRO A 637 15.99 -23.55 -0.11
N ALA A 638 15.77 -23.42 1.21
CA ALA A 638 16.71 -23.80 2.25
C ALA A 638 17.29 -25.19 1.98
N ARG A 639 18.57 -25.23 1.65
CA ARG A 639 19.32 -26.45 1.36
C ARG A 639 19.32 -27.31 2.63
N MET A 640 18.58 -28.43 2.63
CA MET A 640 18.51 -29.33 3.78
C MET A 640 19.93 -29.70 4.27
N VAL A 641 20.29 -29.25 5.46
CA VAL A 641 21.59 -29.52 6.07
C VAL A 641 21.67 -30.99 6.46
N GLN A 642 22.51 -31.78 5.78
CA GLN A 642 22.81 -33.15 6.21
C GLN A 642 23.79 -33.13 7.39
N LEU A 643 23.29 -33.47 8.57
CA LEU A 643 24.11 -33.63 9.78
C LEU A 643 24.71 -35.04 9.86
N ALA A 644 25.96 -35.15 10.32
CA ALA A 644 26.56 -36.44 10.65
C ALA A 644 25.85 -37.09 11.87
N PRO A 645 26.01 -38.39 12.14
CA PRO A 645 25.49 -38.98 13.39
C PRO A 645 26.07 -38.30 14.64
N ALA A 646 25.26 -38.15 15.68
CA ALA A 646 25.72 -37.59 16.95
C ALA A 646 26.81 -38.49 17.56
N GLN A 647 27.85 -37.86 18.11
CA GLN A 647 28.94 -38.51 18.85
C GLN A 647 28.82 -38.32 20.37
N ILE A 648 27.71 -37.74 20.82
CA ILE A 648 27.38 -37.55 22.24
C ILE A 648 26.07 -38.25 22.56
N GLU A 649 25.89 -38.58 23.83
CA GLU A 649 24.62 -39.05 24.40
C GLU A 649 24.07 -37.98 25.33
N CYS A 650 22.76 -37.99 25.55
CA CYS A 650 22.16 -37.11 26.57
C CYS A 650 22.58 -37.57 27.98
N PRO A 651 22.34 -36.77 29.04
CA PRO A 651 22.70 -37.15 30.41
C PRO A 651 22.08 -38.47 30.92
N ALA A 652 21.02 -38.96 30.27
CA ALA A 652 20.39 -40.24 30.57
C ALA A 652 20.98 -41.42 29.76
N GLY A 653 22.02 -41.21 28.96
CA GLY A 653 22.66 -42.24 28.13
C GLY A 653 21.87 -42.62 26.87
N HIS A 654 20.99 -41.74 26.39
CA HIS A 654 20.27 -41.96 25.14
C HIS A 654 21.01 -41.31 23.97
N GLU A 655 21.03 -41.99 22.83
CA GLU A 655 21.52 -41.44 21.56
C GLU A 655 20.64 -40.27 21.09
N LEU A 656 21.27 -39.24 20.50
CA LEU A 656 20.57 -38.11 19.90
C LEU A 656 20.35 -38.36 18.39
N GLY A 657 19.15 -38.09 17.90
CA GLY A 657 18.83 -38.09 16.47
C GLY A 657 19.19 -36.74 15.83
N ALA A 658 19.67 -36.76 14.59
CA ALA A 658 19.98 -35.55 13.85
C ALA A 658 18.76 -35.08 13.04
N PHE A 659 18.40 -33.81 13.15
CA PHE A 659 17.27 -33.21 12.45
C PHE A 659 17.73 -31.96 11.72
N SER A 660 17.35 -31.84 10.45
CA SER A 660 17.59 -30.66 9.59
C SER A 660 16.44 -29.64 9.65
N SER A 661 15.49 -29.86 10.55
CA SER A 661 14.31 -29.05 10.80
C SER A 661 13.84 -29.32 12.23
N ARG A 662 12.76 -28.66 12.66
CA ARG A 662 12.20 -28.85 14.00
C ARG A 662 11.88 -30.34 14.25
N PRO A 663 12.34 -30.93 15.37
CA PRO A 663 12.02 -32.32 15.70
C PRO A 663 10.50 -32.58 15.68
N PRO A 664 10.02 -33.72 15.14
CA PRO A 664 8.59 -33.97 14.95
C PRO A 664 7.75 -33.95 16.23
N ASP A 665 8.38 -34.14 17.38
CA ASP A 665 7.78 -34.13 18.70
C ASP A 665 7.59 -32.73 19.29
N TYR A 666 8.11 -31.69 18.63
CA TYR A 666 7.97 -30.27 19.02
C TYR A 666 6.78 -29.57 18.35
N ARG A 667 5.84 -30.31 17.73
CA ARG A 667 4.67 -29.76 17.02
C ARG A 667 3.74 -28.85 17.85
N LYS A 668 3.94 -28.76 19.17
CA LYS A 668 3.14 -27.94 20.10
C LYS A 668 3.89 -26.73 20.67
N PHE A 669 5.15 -26.52 20.26
CA PHE A 669 5.93 -25.36 20.68
C PHE A 669 6.00 -24.37 19.51
N ASP A 670 5.58 -23.13 19.75
CA ASP A 670 5.72 -22.03 18.81
C ASP A 670 7.15 -21.48 18.90
N GLY A 671 7.81 -21.30 17.76
CA GLY A 671 9.19 -20.81 17.65
C GLY A 671 10.17 -21.76 16.94
N ASP A 672 11.07 -21.18 16.13
CA ASP A 672 12.12 -21.90 15.39
C ASP A 672 13.47 -21.95 16.10
N LEU A 673 13.52 -21.49 17.36
CA LEU A 673 14.72 -21.39 18.18
C LEU A 673 14.83 -22.55 19.18
N TYR A 674 16.07 -22.95 19.48
CA TYR A 674 16.42 -23.87 20.56
C TYR A 674 17.70 -23.42 21.26
N THR A 675 17.82 -23.71 22.55
CA THR A 675 19.07 -23.51 23.30
C THR A 675 19.80 -24.84 23.41
N CYS A 676 21.07 -24.88 22.99
CA CYS A 676 21.92 -26.06 23.12
C CYS A 676 22.23 -26.38 24.59
N ASP A 677 21.75 -27.51 25.11
CA ASP A 677 21.97 -27.94 26.51
C ASP A 677 23.45 -28.26 26.82
N VAL A 678 24.31 -28.36 25.80
CA VAL A 678 25.75 -28.62 25.98
C VAL A 678 26.55 -27.33 26.17
N CYS A 679 26.26 -26.28 25.39
CA CYS A 679 27.06 -25.03 25.42
C CYS A 679 26.26 -23.77 25.77
N GLY A 680 24.94 -23.86 25.93
CA GLY A 680 24.06 -22.75 26.26
C GLY A 680 23.83 -21.74 25.13
N ARG A 681 24.30 -22.02 23.91
CA ARG A 681 24.06 -21.14 22.74
C ARG A 681 22.70 -21.43 22.14
N ASP A 682 21.98 -20.36 21.81
CA ASP A 682 20.76 -20.44 21.01
C ASP A 682 21.11 -20.75 19.54
N GLY A 683 20.19 -21.42 18.85
CA GLY A 683 20.30 -21.76 17.44
C GLY A 683 18.91 -21.99 16.86
N GLU A 684 18.83 -21.97 15.53
CA GLU A 684 17.57 -22.21 14.83
C GLU A 684 17.52 -23.63 14.26
N TYR A 685 16.35 -24.26 14.32
CA TYR A 685 16.15 -25.62 13.83
C TYR A 685 16.46 -25.77 12.33
N ARG A 686 16.33 -24.71 11.52
CA ARG A 686 16.68 -24.73 10.08
C ARG A 686 18.17 -24.95 9.80
N TYR A 687 19.05 -24.65 10.74
CA TYR A 687 20.49 -24.94 10.65
C TYR A 687 20.88 -26.33 11.17
N GLY A 688 19.88 -27.09 11.64
CA GLY A 688 20.03 -28.43 12.15
C GLY A 688 20.28 -28.50 13.66
N VAL A 689 19.83 -29.59 14.27
CA VAL A 689 19.92 -29.88 15.71
C VAL A 689 20.11 -31.38 15.94
N TYR A 690 20.71 -31.74 17.07
CA TYR A 690 20.66 -33.09 17.61
C TYR A 690 19.67 -33.13 18.78
N HIS A 691 18.64 -33.96 18.68
CA HIS A 691 17.55 -34.03 19.66
C HIS A 691 17.39 -35.44 20.27
N CYS A 692 17.15 -35.52 21.57
CA CYS A 692 16.94 -36.77 22.30
C CYS A 692 15.44 -37.15 22.43
N ALA A 693 14.89 -37.83 21.43
CA ALA A 693 13.48 -38.25 21.40
C ALA A 693 13.07 -39.15 22.58
N LYS A 694 13.98 -39.96 23.12
CA LYS A 694 13.69 -40.85 24.27
C LYS A 694 13.44 -40.07 25.56
N CYS A 695 14.21 -39.01 25.82
CA CYS A 695 13.99 -38.17 27.00
C CYS A 695 12.63 -37.48 26.93
N PHE A 696 12.24 -36.99 25.74
CA PHE A 696 10.94 -36.39 25.53
C PHE A 696 9.78 -37.39 25.76
N GLN A 697 9.87 -38.59 25.16
CA GLN A 697 8.84 -39.63 25.33
C GLN A 697 8.66 -40.09 26.78
N GLN A 698 9.72 -40.04 27.58
CA GLN A 698 9.67 -40.41 29.00
C GLN A 698 9.17 -39.26 29.92
N GLY A 699 8.78 -38.11 29.35
CA GLY A 699 8.42 -36.91 30.12
C GLY A 699 9.61 -36.31 30.87
N GLY A 700 10.83 -36.66 30.48
CA GLY A 700 12.07 -36.08 31.01
C GLY A 700 12.32 -34.70 30.43
N ARG A 701 13.30 -33.99 31.00
CA ARG A 701 13.79 -32.73 30.43
C ARG A 701 14.33 -33.02 29.02
N GLN A 702 13.87 -32.23 28.05
CA GLN A 702 14.38 -32.23 26.68
C GLN A 702 15.89 -32.02 26.68
N PHE A 703 16.58 -32.62 25.70
CA PHE A 703 18.01 -32.46 25.54
C PHE A 703 18.33 -32.23 24.07
N ASP A 704 18.74 -31.00 23.77
CA ASP A 704 19.11 -30.53 22.45
C ASP A 704 20.60 -30.16 22.40
N ALA A 705 21.27 -30.51 21.32
CA ALA A 705 22.65 -30.12 21.09
C ALA A 705 22.82 -29.52 19.69
N CYS A 706 23.50 -28.38 19.62
CA CYS A 706 23.82 -27.76 18.33
C CYS A 706 24.76 -28.64 17.49
N PRO A 707 24.82 -28.43 16.16
CA PRO A 707 25.63 -29.24 15.25
C PRO A 707 27.08 -29.41 15.71
N SER A 708 27.71 -28.33 16.18
CA SER A 708 29.09 -28.35 16.66
C SER A 708 29.29 -29.19 17.94
N CYS A 709 28.33 -29.19 18.86
CA CYS A 709 28.39 -29.99 20.08
C CYS A 709 28.09 -31.46 19.80
N GLY A 710 27.13 -31.75 18.92
CA GLY A 710 26.72 -33.12 18.62
C GLY A 710 27.80 -33.94 17.93
N ILE A 711 28.66 -33.35 17.10
CA ILE A 711 29.74 -34.07 16.40
C ILE A 711 31.07 -34.11 17.17
N SER A 712 31.17 -33.45 18.31
CA SER A 712 32.43 -33.35 19.05
C SER A 712 32.57 -34.48 20.07
N ALA A 713 33.08 -35.65 19.65
CA ALA A 713 33.58 -36.65 20.58
C ALA A 713 34.87 -36.14 21.26
N ARG A 714 34.72 -35.45 22.41
CA ARG A 714 35.60 -35.49 23.61
C ARG A 714 35.75 -34.12 24.29
N GLY A 715 35.20 -34.02 25.48
CA GLY A 715 35.94 -33.78 26.72
C GLY A 715 36.83 -32.54 26.84
N SER A 716 36.25 -31.38 27.16
CA SER A 716 36.95 -30.33 27.90
C SER A 716 36.70 -30.49 29.41
N LYS A 717 37.44 -31.42 30.04
CA LYS A 717 37.74 -31.27 31.48
C LYS A 717 38.76 -30.13 31.61
N GLY A 718 38.30 -28.92 31.91
CA GLY A 718 39.19 -27.82 32.27
C GLY A 718 38.54 -26.45 32.22
N GLY A 719 38.21 -25.88 33.37
CA GLY A 719 37.73 -24.50 33.45
C GLY A 719 36.99 -24.16 34.75
N ARG A 720 37.65 -24.31 35.90
CA ARG A 720 37.23 -23.72 37.18
C ARG A 720 37.40 -22.20 37.12
N GLY A 721 36.43 -21.44 37.62
CA GLY A 721 36.68 -20.08 38.11
C GLY A 721 35.43 -19.24 38.32
N GLY A 722 34.90 -19.19 39.56
CA GLY A 722 33.87 -18.21 39.93
C GLY A 722 33.21 -18.56 41.26
N LYS A 723 33.67 -17.91 42.33
CA LYS A 723 33.42 -18.25 43.74
C LYS A 723 31.97 -18.00 44.19
N ALA A 724 31.39 -19.01 44.84
CA ALA A 724 30.22 -18.88 45.69
C ALA A 724 30.62 -18.34 47.08
N ASN A 725 29.97 -17.26 47.51
CA ASN A 725 29.89 -16.88 48.93
C ASN A 725 28.64 -17.53 49.54
N LYS A 726 28.88 -18.36 50.57
CA LYS A 726 27.87 -19.00 51.43
C LYS A 726 27.38 -18.01 52.49
N ALA A 727 26.08 -18.04 52.78
CA ALA A 727 25.47 -18.22 54.11
C ALA A 727 23.98 -17.80 54.03
N SER A 728 23.07 -18.74 53.94
CA SER A 728 22.34 -19.39 55.06
C SER A 728 21.02 -18.69 55.39
N LYS A 729 19.90 -19.37 55.08
CA LYS A 729 18.89 -19.75 56.09
C LYS A 729 17.81 -20.63 55.48
N SER A 730 17.61 -21.73 56.19
CA SER A 730 16.58 -22.76 56.09
C SER A 730 15.16 -22.24 56.32
N LYS A 731 14.18 -22.83 55.62
CA LYS A 731 12.92 -23.40 56.16
C LYS A 731 12.12 -23.99 54.99
N GLN A 732 12.09 -25.32 54.79
CA GLN A 732 11.22 -26.32 55.41
C GLN A 732 9.71 -26.23 55.03
N ARG A 733 9.31 -27.24 54.23
CA ARG A 733 8.08 -28.08 54.29
C ARG A 733 6.75 -27.60 53.67
N LYS A 734 6.30 -28.46 52.75
CA LYS A 734 4.93 -29.04 52.54
C LYS A 734 3.82 -28.01 52.34
N ARG A 735 3.09 -28.05 51.22
CA ARG A 735 2.26 -29.17 50.76
C ARG A 735 1.91 -28.97 49.29
#